data_AF-A0A1H5W7J3-F1
#
_entry.id   AF-A0A1H5W7J3-F1
#
_cell.length_a   1.000
_cell.length_b   1.000
_cell.length_c   1.000
_cell.angle_alpha   90.00
_cell.angle_beta   90.00
_cell.angle_gamma   90.00
#
_symmetry.space_group_name_H-M   'P 1'
#
loop_
_entity.id
_entity.type
_entity.pdbx_description
1 polymer ?
#
loop_
_entity_poly.entity_id
_entity_poly.type
_entity_poly.pdbx_seq_one_letter_code
_entity_poly.pdbx_strand_id
1 'polypeptide(L)'
;MNIKKTYTLLKINIKDIHKSNYDLKLSALEEKSCQVKQQDSPLLRQLHIIKGCERERVNELIIVEAKHTPKNLELLAVLINEGFRYNGRRFVRFGKSSSQAKDGMTVFVDQAYYAALMERSQLGIPVKQCVIPKYESYRCLIFSSCQFFETDKLPYIVMVDEYKKILPARHVRYASIQDKEYTDASTGETKVYKNQKLIEEGCHDVALSPFDGFGVHTKEMSEAFSQALGLDYTPAGYQIRLPFLKGMSVEAPIRDFYRDQGITHVQDIFGKSHPVEKIDCIWNVSMWKAYGIFKEEFGDKAWTTYLERLQTYGYQIGLSKFTHHTKDIPVYAKLNFQYLQCLDLNNPAYSKQFKQPDKDYDLLDENNHGKIIKLSRYTTDLFEKIIKGDKFYTLKFLGIHDTDTNSLTSKYIQAVLINDRMLTDPPFRNLLKRKLNKAITQMKYGKIYTEGFYHIIVGDIIGYLEYCADLDVRGCLDAGQFYAPSLRDGECLSFRSPLVDPSEVNKVHLVRNEITNKYLKYFKDQDLCMINIHDLTLPQQGGADEDGDSFFLTTNEILIGSKIDKPIVVDMDDKQAVTPVEYNAENILHYECNSRDNRIGEITNIATAILNQVTEDENSRKRNEDNISLLRLYQGKEIDFIKTGYRWTLSKHLRTYMKKIPYFLLYNYPKKLEVYNKIREANKTAGDNDKIPLNAFRSPSALNELCDYAAQWERKNLIWDRSAGSNGDLLIDHEVALTDQELMRQIKRLLNRFKTDLRNAIAEEEDLGRIMDSYHEEIRNIPVEQQLLANYFIKVSYRTVMEDKILCWSVFGDIMLENLKRNTPDGRRSTIIKADPTEEGAYEFLGKYYKLIEE
;
A
#
# COMPACT_ATOMS: atom_id res chain seq x y z
N MET A 1 20.36 -6.92 6.92
CA MET A 1 19.65 -6.40 5.74
C MET A 1 19.77 -7.43 4.63
N ASN A 2 18.65 -8.02 4.22
CA ASN A 2 18.60 -9.02 3.15
C ASN A 2 18.71 -8.31 1.79
N ILE A 3 19.82 -8.50 1.05
CA ILE A 3 20.02 -7.84 -0.25
C ILE A 3 19.16 -8.58 -1.28
N LYS A 4 18.00 -8.00 -1.61
CA LYS A 4 17.15 -8.50 -2.68
C LYS A 4 17.88 -8.35 -4.02
N LYS A 5 18.06 -9.45 -4.74
CA LYS A 5 18.65 -9.44 -6.09
C LYS A 5 17.75 -8.66 -7.05
N THR A 6 18.33 -7.70 -7.77
CA THR A 6 17.61 -6.84 -8.71
C THR A 6 18.29 -6.78 -10.07
N TYR A 7 17.48 -6.69 -11.12
CA TYR A 7 17.89 -6.57 -12.51
C TYR A 7 17.37 -5.27 -13.11
N THR A 8 17.94 -4.86 -14.23
CA THR A 8 17.58 -3.65 -14.97
C THR A 8 16.90 -4.01 -16.29
N LEU A 9 15.66 -3.57 -16.44
CA LEU A 9 14.82 -3.73 -17.64
C LEU A 9 14.54 -2.38 -18.28
N LEU A 10 14.07 -2.38 -19.53
CA LEU A 10 13.50 -1.16 -20.13
C LEU A 10 12.00 -1.11 -19.91
N LYS A 11 11.52 0.08 -19.58
CA LYS A 11 10.11 0.44 -19.61
C LYS A 11 9.89 1.54 -20.65
N ILE A 12 9.15 1.24 -21.71
CA ILE A 12 8.97 2.11 -22.88
C ILE A 12 7.50 2.48 -23.03
N ASN A 13 7.20 3.74 -23.37
CA ASN A 13 5.83 4.16 -23.67
C ASN A 13 5.43 3.75 -25.10
N ILE A 14 4.22 3.26 -25.29
CA ILE A 14 3.71 2.88 -26.61
C ILE A 14 3.80 4.00 -27.65
N LYS A 15 3.67 5.27 -27.22
CA LYS A 15 3.76 6.41 -28.13
C LYS A 15 5.15 6.56 -28.75
N ASP A 16 6.20 6.19 -28.03
CA ASP A 16 7.57 6.33 -28.53
C ASP A 16 7.89 5.23 -29.54
N ILE A 17 7.38 4.01 -29.32
CA ILE A 17 7.41 2.92 -30.30
C ILE A 17 6.65 3.30 -31.57
N HIS A 18 5.47 3.91 -31.42
CA HIS A 18 4.67 4.33 -32.57
C HIS A 18 5.36 5.45 -33.38
N LYS A 19 5.94 6.46 -32.71
CA LYS A 19 6.69 7.54 -33.38
C LYS A 19 7.88 7.03 -34.18
N SER A 20 8.48 5.90 -33.78
CA SER A 20 9.57 5.25 -34.51
C SER A 20 9.10 4.28 -35.58
N ASN A 21 7.82 4.31 -35.98
CA ASN A 21 7.20 3.35 -36.89
C ASN A 21 7.47 1.89 -36.48
N TYR A 22 7.41 1.61 -35.17
CA TYR A 22 7.67 0.28 -34.59
C TYR A 22 9.10 -0.25 -34.82
N ASP A 23 10.06 0.58 -35.23
CA ASP A 23 11.51 0.27 -35.24
C ASP A 23 12.27 1.28 -34.38
N LEU A 24 12.30 1.02 -33.08
CA LEU A 24 12.87 1.92 -32.08
C LEU A 24 14.39 1.73 -31.98
N LYS A 25 15.12 2.85 -32.05
CA LYS A 25 16.57 2.88 -31.80
C LYS A 25 16.85 3.88 -30.70
N LEU A 26 17.48 3.42 -29.62
CA LEU A 26 17.88 4.28 -28.51
C LEU A 26 19.40 4.22 -28.36
N SER A 27 20.00 5.38 -28.15
CA SER A 27 21.38 5.51 -27.68
C SER A 27 21.50 5.07 -26.21
N ALA A 28 22.73 4.84 -25.74
CA ALA A 28 22.98 4.46 -24.35
C ALA A 28 22.47 5.50 -23.33
N LEU A 29 22.46 6.79 -23.69
CA LEU A 29 21.96 7.86 -22.84
C LEU A 29 20.43 7.85 -22.75
N GLU A 30 19.75 7.67 -23.88
CA GLU A 30 18.29 7.59 -23.93
C GLU A 30 17.78 6.35 -23.21
N GLU A 31 18.45 5.20 -23.37
CA GLU A 31 18.14 3.99 -22.63
C GLU A 31 18.13 4.21 -21.11
N LYS A 32 19.10 4.96 -20.58
CA LYS A 32 19.22 5.22 -19.14
C LYS A 32 17.96 5.88 -18.56
N SER A 33 17.28 6.71 -19.35
CA SER A 33 16.01 7.36 -18.97
C SER A 33 14.80 6.42 -18.92
N CYS A 34 14.88 5.29 -19.63
CA CYS A 34 13.83 4.28 -19.71
C CYS A 34 14.08 3.06 -18.80
N GLN A 35 15.19 3.05 -18.04
CA GLN A 35 15.55 1.91 -17.21
C GLN A 35 14.71 1.83 -15.94
N VAL A 36 14.26 0.62 -15.61
CA VAL A 36 13.57 0.30 -14.36
C VAL A 36 14.26 -0.87 -13.67
N LYS A 37 14.32 -0.82 -12.34
CA LYS A 37 14.80 -1.94 -11.51
C LYS A 37 13.65 -2.90 -11.24
N GLN A 38 13.91 -4.20 -11.39
CA GLN A 38 12.97 -5.29 -11.17
C GLN A 38 13.63 -6.32 -10.25
N GLN A 39 12.92 -6.78 -9.21
CA GLN A 39 13.41 -7.86 -8.36
C GLN A 39 13.42 -9.20 -9.10
N ASP A 40 14.23 -10.14 -8.62
CA ASP A 40 14.29 -11.50 -9.18
C ASP A 40 12.89 -12.15 -9.27
N SER A 41 12.70 -12.96 -10.29
CA SER A 41 11.41 -13.61 -10.59
C SER A 41 11.61 -14.91 -11.37
N PRO A 42 10.63 -15.84 -11.34
CA PRO A 42 10.79 -17.10 -12.05
C PRO A 42 11.05 -16.91 -13.55
N LEU A 43 10.42 -15.90 -14.18
CA LEU A 43 10.67 -15.60 -15.59
C LEU A 43 12.14 -15.21 -15.87
N LEU A 44 12.73 -14.36 -15.04
CA LEU A 44 14.11 -13.93 -15.21
C LEU A 44 15.07 -15.11 -15.08
N ARG A 45 14.83 -15.99 -14.10
CA ARG A 45 15.61 -17.24 -13.95
C ARG A 45 15.47 -18.16 -15.15
N GLN A 46 14.26 -18.37 -15.66
CA GLN A 46 14.05 -19.16 -16.88
C GLN A 46 14.80 -18.58 -18.08
N LEU A 47 14.80 -17.25 -18.24
CA LEU A 47 15.57 -16.58 -19.28
C LEU A 47 17.08 -16.84 -19.11
N HIS A 48 17.62 -16.76 -17.89
CA HIS A 48 19.04 -17.06 -17.64
C HIS A 48 19.40 -18.51 -17.94
N ILE A 49 18.53 -19.47 -17.59
CA ILE A 49 18.71 -20.89 -17.92
C ILE A 49 18.78 -21.08 -19.44
N ILE A 50 17.84 -20.51 -20.18
CA ILE A 50 17.79 -20.62 -21.65
C ILE A 50 19.02 -19.97 -22.29
N LYS A 51 19.48 -18.84 -21.75
CA LYS A 51 20.65 -18.12 -22.26
C LYS A 51 21.99 -18.76 -21.86
N GLY A 52 22.02 -19.57 -20.80
CA GLY A 52 23.25 -20.07 -20.18
C GLY A 52 24.12 -18.99 -19.52
N CYS A 53 23.60 -17.77 -19.34
CA CYS A 53 24.32 -16.70 -18.65
C CYS A 53 23.38 -15.72 -17.94
N GLU A 54 23.88 -15.15 -16.84
CA GLU A 54 23.19 -14.13 -16.05
C GLU A 54 23.80 -12.75 -16.28
N ARG A 55 22.97 -11.71 -16.41
CA ARG A 55 23.41 -10.30 -16.53
C ARG A 55 22.48 -9.38 -15.77
N GLU A 56 23.03 -8.38 -15.09
CA GLU A 56 22.22 -7.38 -14.36
C GLU A 56 21.28 -6.62 -15.31
N ARG A 57 21.76 -6.22 -16.49
CA ARG A 57 20.95 -5.62 -17.55
C ARG A 57 20.36 -6.70 -18.45
N VAL A 58 19.05 -6.83 -18.43
CA VAL A 58 18.31 -7.86 -19.19
C VAL A 58 17.78 -7.26 -20.50
N ASN A 59 18.41 -7.63 -21.61
CA ASN A 59 18.12 -7.02 -22.92
C ASN A 59 16.96 -7.71 -23.66
N GLU A 60 16.61 -8.92 -23.26
CA GLU A 60 15.64 -9.77 -23.96
C GLU A 60 14.19 -9.54 -23.50
N LEU A 61 13.98 -8.64 -22.53
CA LEU A 61 12.68 -8.28 -21.99
C LEU A 61 12.50 -6.77 -22.00
N ILE A 62 11.33 -6.34 -22.48
CA ILE A 62 10.91 -4.93 -22.46
C ILE A 62 9.50 -4.85 -21.89
N ILE A 63 9.30 -3.95 -20.93
CA ILE A 63 7.97 -3.59 -20.42
C ILE A 63 7.44 -2.44 -21.29
N VAL A 64 6.28 -2.63 -21.91
CA VAL A 64 5.62 -1.56 -22.66
C VAL A 64 4.44 -1.03 -21.87
N GLU A 65 4.40 0.29 -21.65
CA GLU A 65 3.31 0.99 -20.99
C GLU A 65 2.35 1.60 -22.05
N ALA A 66 1.08 1.18 -21.96
CA ALA A 66 -0.03 1.70 -22.73
C ALA A 66 -1.26 1.84 -21.81
N LYS A 67 -1.48 3.05 -21.28
CA LYS A 67 -2.66 3.38 -20.45
C LYS A 67 -3.96 3.31 -21.28
N HIS A 68 -5.06 2.95 -20.64
CA HIS A 68 -6.36 2.83 -21.30
C HIS A 68 -6.87 4.19 -21.82
N THR A 69 -6.75 4.40 -23.13
CA THR A 69 -7.32 5.54 -23.87
C THR A 69 -7.67 5.07 -25.28
N PRO A 70 -8.71 5.62 -25.94
CA PRO A 70 -9.11 5.19 -27.28
C PRO A 70 -7.93 5.16 -28.28
N LYS A 71 -7.15 6.25 -28.32
CA LYS A 71 -5.96 6.35 -29.18
C LYS A 71 -4.90 5.28 -28.88
N ASN A 72 -4.66 4.96 -27.61
CA ASN A 72 -3.69 3.91 -27.27
C ASN A 72 -4.20 2.51 -27.63
N LEU A 73 -5.51 2.26 -27.64
CA LEU A 73 -6.07 0.95 -27.97
C LEU A 73 -5.82 0.59 -29.44
N GLU A 74 -5.94 1.57 -30.35
CA GLU A 74 -5.60 1.38 -31.77
C GLU A 74 -4.12 1.04 -31.96
N LEU A 75 -3.22 1.78 -31.30
CA LEU A 75 -1.77 1.51 -31.34
C LEU A 75 -1.44 0.15 -30.73
N LEU A 76 -2.14 -0.21 -29.66
CA LEU A 76 -1.94 -1.47 -28.97
C LEU A 76 -2.34 -2.65 -29.86
N ALA A 77 -3.41 -2.53 -30.65
CA ALA A 77 -3.83 -3.59 -31.54
C ALA A 77 -2.74 -3.98 -32.55
N VAL A 78 -2.08 -2.99 -33.16
CA VAL A 78 -0.94 -3.20 -34.04
C VAL A 78 0.22 -3.84 -33.26
N LEU A 79 0.59 -3.26 -32.11
CA LEU A 79 1.71 -3.73 -31.31
C LEU A 79 1.56 -5.18 -30.83
N ILE A 80 0.37 -5.59 -30.41
CA ILE A 80 0.10 -6.93 -29.88
C ILE A 80 0.15 -7.98 -30.99
N ASN A 81 -0.34 -7.65 -32.19
CA ASN A 81 -0.34 -8.57 -33.33
C ASN A 81 1.02 -8.69 -34.01
N GLU A 82 1.73 -7.57 -34.20
CA GLU A 82 2.93 -7.54 -35.04
C GLU A 82 4.25 -7.53 -34.24
N GLY A 83 4.19 -7.04 -32.99
CA GLY A 83 5.36 -6.73 -32.19
C GLY A 83 6.02 -5.41 -32.59
N PHE A 84 7.30 -5.25 -32.25
CA PHE A 84 8.11 -4.11 -32.67
C PHE A 84 9.59 -4.50 -32.73
N ARG A 85 10.43 -3.68 -33.36
CA ARG A 85 11.88 -3.82 -33.34
C ARG A 85 12.49 -2.82 -32.37
N TYR A 86 13.53 -3.26 -31.67
CA TYR A 86 14.36 -2.42 -30.82
C TYR A 86 15.83 -2.78 -31.00
N ASN A 87 16.64 -1.78 -31.37
CA ASN A 87 18.08 -1.93 -31.65
C ASN A 87 18.38 -3.14 -32.55
N GLY A 88 17.56 -3.31 -33.60
CA GLY A 88 17.71 -4.36 -34.62
C GLY A 88 17.04 -5.71 -34.29
N ARG A 89 16.65 -5.95 -33.03
CA ARG A 89 16.00 -7.20 -32.57
C ARG A 89 14.48 -7.06 -32.56
N ARG A 90 13.75 -8.15 -32.84
CA ARG A 90 12.28 -8.16 -32.85
C ARG A 90 11.74 -8.63 -31.50
N PHE A 91 10.77 -7.92 -30.96
CA PHE A 91 10.10 -8.19 -29.70
C PHE A 91 8.62 -8.49 -29.93
N VAL A 92 8.12 -9.55 -29.29
CA VAL A 92 6.74 -10.02 -29.41
C VAL A 92 6.07 -10.10 -28.05
N ARG A 93 4.74 -10.02 -28.02
CA ARG A 93 3.95 -10.02 -26.79
C ARG A 93 4.13 -11.34 -26.05
N PHE A 94 4.52 -11.28 -24.78
CA PHE A 94 4.62 -12.45 -23.92
C PHE A 94 3.44 -12.58 -22.96
N GLY A 95 3.10 -11.52 -22.23
CA GLY A 95 2.03 -11.56 -21.24
C GLY A 95 2.05 -10.42 -20.24
N LYS A 96 1.15 -10.49 -19.26
CA LYS A 96 1.10 -9.56 -18.12
C LYS A 96 0.49 -10.24 -16.90
N SER A 97 1.00 -9.89 -15.73
CA SER A 97 0.37 -10.20 -14.44
C SER A 97 -0.86 -9.32 -14.20
N SER A 98 -1.69 -9.68 -13.22
CA SER A 98 -2.86 -8.86 -12.86
C SER A 98 -2.50 -7.45 -12.40
N SER A 99 -1.35 -7.26 -11.74
CA SER A 99 -0.86 -5.93 -11.34
C SER A 99 -0.45 -5.12 -12.57
N GLN A 100 0.33 -5.72 -13.47
CA GLN A 100 0.74 -5.06 -14.72
C GLN A 100 -0.46 -4.68 -15.59
N ALA A 101 -1.50 -5.52 -15.63
CA ALA A 101 -2.74 -5.23 -16.33
C ALA A 101 -3.40 -3.93 -15.80
N LYS A 102 -3.58 -3.80 -14.47
CA LYS A 102 -4.10 -2.57 -13.82
C LYS A 102 -3.29 -1.32 -14.16
N ASP A 103 -1.98 -1.47 -14.31
CA ASP A 103 -1.08 -0.38 -14.66
C ASP A 103 -0.96 -0.11 -16.17
N GLY A 104 -1.66 -0.88 -17.01
CA GLY A 104 -1.57 -0.76 -18.46
C GLY A 104 -0.19 -1.17 -18.98
N MET A 105 0.46 -2.15 -18.37
CA MET A 105 1.77 -2.66 -18.76
C MET A 105 1.66 -4.07 -19.37
N THR A 106 2.49 -4.35 -20.37
CA THR A 106 2.66 -5.68 -20.97
C THR A 106 4.14 -5.98 -21.17
N VAL A 107 4.53 -7.22 -20.92
CA VAL A 107 5.90 -7.68 -21.14
C VAL A 107 6.03 -8.22 -22.56
N PHE A 108 7.04 -7.73 -23.26
CA PHE A 108 7.48 -8.19 -24.56
C PHE A 108 8.83 -8.88 -24.43
N VAL A 109 9.01 -9.95 -25.21
CA VAL A 109 10.18 -10.82 -25.21
C VAL A 109 10.83 -10.77 -26.59
N ASP A 110 12.16 -10.79 -26.64
CA ASP A 110 12.92 -11.00 -27.88
C ASP A 110 12.47 -12.30 -28.55
N GLN A 111 12.05 -12.21 -29.82
CA GLN A 111 11.44 -13.29 -30.57
C GLN A 111 12.31 -14.56 -30.58
N ALA A 112 13.63 -14.43 -30.52
CA ALA A 112 14.55 -15.56 -30.47
C ALA A 112 14.34 -16.47 -29.24
N TYR A 113 13.82 -15.94 -28.13
CA TYR A 113 13.60 -16.66 -26.87
C TYR A 113 12.13 -16.99 -26.61
N TYR A 114 11.21 -16.44 -27.42
CA TYR A 114 9.78 -16.51 -27.16
C TYR A 114 9.25 -17.95 -27.06
N ALA A 115 9.57 -18.82 -28.02
CA ALA A 115 9.03 -20.18 -28.07
C ALA A 115 9.40 -21.00 -26.83
N ALA A 116 10.67 -20.99 -26.44
CA ALA A 116 11.17 -21.70 -25.26
C ALA A 116 10.58 -21.14 -23.95
N LEU A 117 10.48 -19.82 -23.83
CA LEU A 117 9.85 -19.19 -22.66
C LEU A 117 8.36 -19.50 -22.58
N MET A 118 7.66 -19.54 -23.72
CA MET A 118 6.24 -19.84 -23.76
C MET A 118 5.98 -21.28 -23.32
N GLU A 119 6.70 -22.25 -23.89
CA GLU A 119 6.64 -23.66 -23.50
C GLU A 119 6.86 -23.85 -21.98
N ARG A 120 7.96 -23.27 -21.46
CA ARG A 120 8.30 -23.30 -20.03
C ARG A 120 7.25 -22.62 -19.15
N SER A 121 6.62 -21.55 -19.62
CA SER A 121 5.55 -20.87 -18.88
C SER A 121 4.27 -21.68 -18.79
N GLN A 122 4.03 -22.54 -19.79
CA GLN A 122 2.90 -23.46 -19.87
C GLN A 122 3.20 -24.82 -19.24
N LEU A 123 4.42 -25.00 -18.74
CA LEU A 123 4.97 -26.29 -18.32
C LEU A 123 4.78 -27.37 -19.40
N GLY A 124 4.83 -27.02 -20.68
CA GLY A 124 4.63 -27.97 -21.78
C GLY A 124 3.18 -28.44 -21.99
N ILE A 125 2.16 -27.75 -21.47
CA ILE A 125 0.74 -28.01 -21.81
C ILE A 125 0.16 -26.87 -22.66
N PRO A 126 -0.03 -27.06 -23.97
CA PRO A 126 -0.72 -26.06 -24.78
C PRO A 126 -2.21 -26.00 -24.40
N VAL A 127 -2.80 -24.81 -24.43
CA VAL A 127 -4.22 -24.59 -24.14
C VAL A 127 -4.95 -24.19 -25.42
N LYS A 128 -6.05 -24.90 -25.72
CA LYS A 128 -6.91 -24.62 -26.88
C LYS A 128 -8.03 -23.66 -26.55
N GLN A 129 -8.78 -23.95 -25.48
CA GLN A 129 -9.89 -23.11 -25.01
C GLN A 129 -9.73 -22.80 -23.53
N CYS A 130 -9.98 -21.55 -23.14
CA CYS A 130 -9.93 -21.13 -21.75
C CYS A 130 -10.67 -19.83 -21.50
N VAL A 131 -10.92 -19.53 -20.22
CA VAL A 131 -11.19 -18.15 -19.79
C VAL A 131 -9.85 -17.40 -19.82
N ILE A 132 -9.57 -16.69 -20.92
CA ILE A 132 -8.27 -16.05 -21.17
C ILE A 132 -7.77 -15.22 -19.99
N PRO A 133 -8.57 -14.32 -19.36
CA PRO A 133 -8.11 -13.55 -18.22
C PRO A 133 -7.61 -14.43 -17.06
N LYS A 134 -8.33 -15.53 -16.77
CA LYS A 134 -8.00 -16.51 -15.72
C LYS A 134 -6.70 -17.23 -16.06
N TYR A 135 -6.63 -17.82 -17.25
CA TYR A 135 -5.47 -18.56 -17.70
C TYR A 135 -4.20 -17.71 -17.75
N GLU A 136 -4.27 -16.53 -18.36
CA GLU A 136 -3.13 -15.61 -18.43
C GLU A 136 -2.67 -15.18 -17.04
N SER A 137 -3.60 -14.87 -16.13
CA SER A 137 -3.25 -14.50 -14.76
C SER A 137 -2.47 -15.60 -14.02
N TYR A 138 -2.77 -16.87 -14.29
CA TYR A 138 -2.11 -18.02 -13.66
C TYR A 138 -0.80 -18.40 -14.33
N ARG A 139 -0.75 -18.43 -15.67
CA ARG A 139 0.47 -18.67 -16.46
C ARG A 139 1.53 -17.61 -16.14
N CYS A 140 1.09 -16.36 -16.00
CA CYS A 140 1.94 -15.20 -15.73
C CYS A 140 2.33 -15.02 -14.25
N LEU A 141 2.02 -15.97 -13.36
CA LEU A 141 2.52 -15.93 -11.97
C LEU A 141 4.05 -15.90 -11.90
N ILE A 142 4.73 -16.36 -12.95
CA ILE A 142 6.19 -16.32 -13.11
C ILE A 142 6.78 -14.89 -13.19
N PHE A 143 5.96 -13.84 -13.31
CA PHE A 143 6.41 -12.45 -13.16
C PHE A 143 6.56 -12.01 -11.70
N SER A 144 6.04 -12.79 -10.74
CA SER A 144 6.05 -12.41 -9.33
C SER A 144 7.48 -12.21 -8.84
N SER A 145 7.73 -11.07 -8.21
CA SER A 145 8.99 -10.83 -7.51
C SER A 145 9.09 -11.78 -6.32
N CYS A 146 10.16 -12.58 -6.28
CA CYS A 146 10.36 -13.61 -5.27
C CYS A 146 11.82 -13.64 -4.83
N GLN A 147 12.04 -14.07 -3.60
CA GLN A 147 13.29 -14.73 -3.21
C GLN A 147 13.09 -16.24 -3.39
N PHE A 148 14.17 -17.00 -3.56
CA PHE A 148 14.05 -18.41 -3.92
C PHE A 148 14.64 -19.31 -2.86
N PHE A 149 13.90 -20.37 -2.54
CA PHE A 149 14.44 -21.50 -1.81
C PHE A 149 15.15 -22.41 -2.81
N GLU A 150 16.48 -22.30 -2.86
CA GLU A 150 17.32 -23.07 -3.79
C GLU A 150 17.60 -24.45 -3.20
N THR A 151 17.05 -25.49 -3.84
CA THR A 151 17.20 -26.88 -3.43
C THR A 151 17.28 -27.81 -4.64
N ASP A 152 18.05 -28.89 -4.50
CA ASP A 152 18.12 -29.98 -5.50
C ASP A 152 16.84 -30.82 -5.54
N LYS A 153 16.10 -30.84 -4.42
CA LYS A 153 14.88 -31.63 -4.27
C LYS A 153 13.79 -30.79 -3.61
N LEU A 154 12.62 -30.73 -4.26
CA LEU A 154 11.44 -30.09 -3.68
C LEU A 154 11.00 -30.82 -2.39
N PRO A 155 10.42 -30.10 -1.41
CA PRO A 155 9.84 -30.70 -0.22
C PRO A 155 8.82 -31.78 -0.55
N TYR A 156 8.62 -32.72 0.36
CA TYR A 156 7.57 -33.73 0.22
C TYR A 156 6.20 -33.10 0.46
N ILE A 157 5.55 -32.70 -0.65
CA ILE A 157 4.28 -31.99 -0.65
C ILE A 157 3.13 -32.96 -0.93
N VAL A 158 2.19 -33.03 0.00
CA VAL A 158 0.90 -33.70 -0.17
C VAL A 158 -0.14 -32.67 -0.60
N MET A 159 -0.84 -32.94 -1.70
CA MET A 159 -1.91 -32.08 -2.21
C MET A 159 -3.26 -32.64 -1.79
N VAL A 160 -4.06 -31.88 -1.03
CA VAL A 160 -5.38 -32.27 -0.55
C VAL A 160 -6.48 -31.46 -1.24
N ASP A 161 -7.71 -31.97 -1.22
CA ASP A 161 -8.87 -31.26 -1.79
C ASP A 161 -9.29 -30.05 -0.95
N GLU A 162 -10.32 -29.34 -1.40
CA GLU A 162 -10.86 -28.16 -0.73
C GLU A 162 -12.00 -28.54 0.24
N TYR A 163 -11.84 -28.21 1.52
CA TYR A 163 -12.95 -28.27 2.48
C TYR A 163 -13.99 -27.20 2.15
N LYS A 164 -15.26 -27.62 2.06
CA LYS A 164 -16.41 -26.74 1.80
C LYS A 164 -17.40 -26.84 2.94
N LYS A 165 -17.98 -25.71 3.31
CA LYS A 165 -18.95 -25.62 4.39
C LYS A 165 -20.13 -24.73 3.98
N ILE A 166 -21.34 -25.11 4.35
CA ILE A 166 -22.53 -24.28 4.16
C ILE A 166 -22.95 -23.75 5.52
N LEU A 167 -23.04 -22.43 5.65
CA LEU A 167 -23.64 -21.78 6.81
C LEU A 167 -25.13 -21.58 6.53
N PRO A 168 -26.04 -22.30 7.22
CA PRO A 168 -27.45 -22.22 6.92
C PRO A 168 -28.07 -20.91 7.43
N ALA A 169 -29.11 -20.46 6.72
CA ALA A 169 -30.05 -19.41 7.14
C ALA A 169 -29.41 -18.14 7.74
N ARG A 170 -28.37 -17.62 7.09
CA ARG A 170 -27.68 -16.40 7.52
C ARG A 170 -28.44 -15.17 7.03
N HIS A 171 -28.75 -14.26 7.95
CA HIS A 171 -29.34 -12.97 7.63
C HIS A 171 -28.30 -12.07 6.98
N VAL A 172 -28.46 -11.80 5.68
CA VAL A 172 -27.51 -11.05 4.86
C VAL A 172 -28.22 -10.09 3.92
N ARG A 173 -27.48 -9.11 3.42
CA ARG A 173 -27.86 -8.27 2.30
C ARG A 173 -27.21 -8.79 1.03
N TYR A 174 -27.95 -8.80 -0.07
CA TYR A 174 -27.48 -9.36 -1.35
C TYR A 174 -28.08 -8.58 -2.52
N ALA A 175 -27.45 -8.69 -3.69
CA ALA A 175 -28.03 -8.16 -4.92
C ALA A 175 -29.07 -9.13 -5.48
N SER A 176 -30.24 -8.60 -5.83
CA SER A 176 -31.23 -9.28 -6.66
C SER A 176 -31.38 -8.55 -7.99
N ILE A 177 -31.80 -9.29 -9.02
CA ILE A 177 -32.10 -8.75 -10.35
C ILE A 177 -33.62 -8.69 -10.48
N GLN A 178 -34.15 -7.49 -10.69
CA GLN A 178 -35.58 -7.25 -10.85
C GLN A 178 -35.86 -6.27 -12.01
N ASP A 179 -37.04 -6.38 -12.61
CA ASP A 179 -37.55 -5.38 -13.55
C ASP A 179 -38.24 -4.26 -12.74
N LYS A 180 -37.97 -2.99 -13.08
CA LYS A 180 -38.52 -1.84 -12.35
C LYS A 180 -39.32 -0.94 -13.28
N GLU A 181 -40.57 -0.69 -12.90
CA GLU A 181 -41.41 0.28 -13.59
C GLU A 181 -41.11 1.70 -13.08
N TYR A 182 -41.06 2.64 -14.01
CA TYR A 182 -40.90 4.06 -13.72
C TYR A 182 -41.88 4.85 -14.57
N THR A 183 -42.74 5.63 -13.92
CA THR A 183 -43.64 6.55 -14.60
C THR A 183 -42.96 7.91 -14.73
N ASP A 184 -42.78 8.37 -15.95
CA ASP A 184 -42.23 9.70 -16.24
C ASP A 184 -43.20 10.78 -15.73
N ALA A 185 -42.76 11.60 -14.78
CA ALA A 185 -43.60 12.64 -14.16
C ALA A 185 -44.02 13.75 -15.14
N SER A 186 -43.32 13.91 -16.28
CA SER A 186 -43.61 14.91 -17.30
C SER A 186 -44.48 14.38 -18.43
N THR A 187 -44.41 13.09 -18.77
CA THR A 187 -45.18 12.48 -19.87
C THR A 187 -46.28 11.51 -19.42
N GLY A 188 -46.28 11.07 -18.16
CA GLY A 188 -47.19 10.06 -17.62
C GLY A 188 -46.93 8.63 -18.13
N GLU A 189 -45.89 8.44 -18.94
CA GLU A 189 -45.57 7.15 -19.58
C GLU A 189 -44.82 6.23 -18.60
N THR A 190 -45.34 5.02 -18.37
CA THR A 190 -44.66 3.99 -17.58
C THR A 190 -43.66 3.23 -18.45
N LYS A 191 -42.37 3.30 -18.09
CA LYS A 191 -41.27 2.57 -18.72
C LYS A 191 -40.77 1.48 -17.78
N VAL A 192 -40.65 0.26 -18.30
CA VAL A 192 -40.05 -0.87 -17.57
C VAL A 192 -38.55 -0.91 -17.84
N TYR A 193 -37.76 -0.64 -16.81
CA TYR A 193 -36.32 -0.84 -16.84
C TYR A 193 -36.03 -2.27 -16.41
N LYS A 194 -35.62 -3.11 -17.37
CA LYS A 194 -35.33 -4.51 -17.10
C LYS A 194 -33.99 -4.72 -16.37
N ASN A 195 -33.87 -5.85 -15.69
CA ASN A 195 -32.62 -6.36 -15.09
C ASN A 195 -31.89 -5.36 -14.18
N GLN A 196 -32.63 -4.58 -13.39
CA GLN A 196 -32.06 -3.66 -12.42
C GLN A 196 -31.52 -4.44 -11.22
N LYS A 197 -30.31 -4.06 -10.78
CA LYS A 197 -29.71 -4.61 -9.57
C LYS A 197 -30.19 -3.82 -8.37
N LEU A 198 -30.90 -4.48 -7.47
CA LEU A 198 -31.41 -3.91 -6.22
C LEU A 198 -30.81 -4.68 -5.05
N ILE A 199 -30.76 -4.02 -3.89
CA ILE A 199 -30.32 -4.67 -2.66
C ILE A 199 -31.55 -5.17 -1.93
N GLU A 200 -31.52 -6.46 -1.60
CA GLU A 200 -32.46 -7.11 -0.72
C GLU A 200 -31.78 -7.54 0.57
N GLU A 201 -32.59 -7.92 1.55
CA GLU A 201 -32.16 -8.39 2.85
C GLU A 201 -33.01 -9.59 3.25
N GLY A 202 -32.37 -10.69 3.66
CA GLY A 202 -33.06 -11.93 3.99
C GLY A 202 -32.11 -13.04 4.43
N CYS A 203 -32.68 -14.19 4.80
CA CYS A 203 -31.91 -15.37 5.22
C CYS A 203 -31.52 -16.22 4.01
N HIS A 204 -30.22 -16.52 3.90
CA HIS A 204 -29.66 -17.37 2.84
C HIS A 204 -28.66 -18.37 3.38
N ASP A 205 -28.56 -19.51 2.71
CA ASP A 205 -27.48 -20.45 2.92
C ASP A 205 -26.23 -19.92 2.21
N VAL A 206 -25.12 -19.77 2.95
CA VAL A 206 -23.89 -19.20 2.42
C VAL A 206 -22.81 -20.27 2.35
N ALA A 207 -22.34 -20.57 1.13
CA ALA A 207 -21.22 -21.47 0.92
C ALA A 207 -19.89 -20.79 1.26
N LEU A 208 -19.03 -21.50 1.97
CA LEU A 208 -17.70 -21.10 2.37
C LEU A 208 -16.64 -22.07 1.85
N SER A 209 -15.49 -21.50 1.51
CA SER A 209 -14.22 -22.20 1.32
C SER A 209 -13.24 -21.74 2.40
N PRO A 210 -13.27 -22.33 3.62
CA PRO A 210 -12.52 -21.80 4.75
C PRO A 210 -10.99 -21.86 4.60
N PHE A 211 -10.48 -22.57 3.59
CA PHE A 211 -9.04 -22.76 3.35
C PHE A 211 -8.65 -22.43 1.89
N ASP A 212 -9.37 -21.53 1.21
CA ASP A 212 -9.06 -21.11 -0.18
C ASP A 212 -7.70 -20.39 -0.22
N GLY A 213 -6.71 -21.00 -0.87
CA GLY A 213 -5.34 -20.48 -0.95
C GLY A 213 -4.45 -20.83 0.23
N PHE A 214 -4.92 -21.61 1.19
CA PHE A 214 -4.22 -21.99 2.42
C PHE A 214 -3.54 -23.35 2.36
N GLY A 215 -2.45 -23.51 3.09
CA GLY A 215 -1.76 -24.77 3.31
C GLY A 215 -0.80 -24.67 4.48
N VAL A 216 -0.16 -25.78 4.83
CA VAL A 216 0.73 -25.86 5.99
C VAL A 216 2.05 -26.54 5.68
N HIS A 217 3.06 -26.29 6.50
CA HIS A 217 4.38 -26.93 6.46
C HIS A 217 4.90 -27.22 7.87
N THR A 218 5.91 -28.09 7.97
CA THR A 218 6.54 -28.39 9.26
C THR A 218 7.48 -27.28 9.71
N LYS A 219 7.83 -27.27 11.00
CA LYS A 219 8.83 -26.35 11.56
C LYS A 219 10.18 -26.40 10.82
N GLU A 220 10.63 -27.58 10.39
CA GLU A 220 11.90 -27.70 9.66
C GLU A 220 11.88 -26.94 8.33
N MET A 221 10.69 -26.86 7.69
CA MET A 221 10.53 -26.05 6.48
C MET A 221 10.59 -24.55 6.77
N SER A 222 10.05 -24.07 7.88
CA SER A 222 10.20 -22.67 8.30
C SER A 222 11.68 -22.33 8.50
N GLU A 223 12.42 -23.20 9.18
CA GLU A 223 13.86 -23.03 9.42
C GLU A 223 14.65 -23.02 8.09
N ALA A 224 14.33 -23.95 7.18
CA ALA A 224 14.97 -24.01 5.86
C ALA A 224 14.68 -22.77 4.99
N PHE A 225 13.42 -22.31 4.97
CA PHE A 225 13.05 -21.09 4.26
C PHE A 225 13.70 -19.85 4.90
N SER A 226 13.72 -19.76 6.23
CA SER A 226 14.40 -18.67 6.94
C SER A 226 15.89 -18.61 6.60
N GLN A 227 16.56 -19.76 6.59
CA GLN A 227 17.98 -19.86 6.23
C GLN A 227 18.23 -19.42 4.77
N ALA A 228 17.40 -19.86 3.83
CA ALA A 228 17.50 -19.45 2.42
C ALA A 228 17.27 -17.94 2.24
N LEU A 229 16.48 -17.33 3.12
CA LEU A 229 16.28 -15.89 3.17
C LEU A 229 17.35 -15.15 3.99
N GLY A 230 18.22 -15.82 4.75
CA GLY A 230 19.21 -15.16 5.61
C GLY A 230 18.58 -14.25 6.67
N LEU A 231 17.45 -14.66 7.24
CA LEU A 231 16.75 -13.91 8.30
C LEU A 231 17.33 -14.23 9.68
N ASP A 232 17.22 -13.28 10.61
CA ASP A 232 17.62 -13.40 12.02
C ASP A 232 16.47 -13.89 12.93
N TYR A 233 15.36 -14.30 12.34
CA TYR A 233 14.20 -14.91 12.99
C TYR A 233 13.57 -15.92 12.02
N THR A 234 12.70 -16.79 12.53
CA THR A 234 11.97 -17.76 11.69
C THR A 234 10.54 -17.27 11.48
N PRO A 235 10.18 -16.80 10.27
CA PRO A 235 8.77 -16.57 9.92
C PRO A 235 7.94 -17.84 10.06
N ALA A 236 6.71 -17.70 10.52
CA ALA A 236 5.76 -18.80 10.61
C ALA A 236 4.94 -18.98 9.32
N GLY A 237 4.87 -17.96 8.45
CA GLY A 237 4.10 -18.01 7.22
C GLY A 237 4.90 -17.56 6.02
N TYR A 238 4.77 -18.29 4.90
CA TYR A 238 5.37 -17.99 3.61
C TYR A 238 4.34 -18.04 2.47
N GLN A 239 4.30 -16.99 1.66
CA GLN A 239 3.52 -16.97 0.44
C GLN A 239 4.31 -17.62 -0.69
N ILE A 240 3.82 -18.77 -1.14
CA ILE A 240 4.48 -19.64 -2.10
C ILE A 240 4.14 -19.23 -3.55
N ARG A 241 5.15 -19.32 -4.42
CA ARG A 241 5.04 -19.08 -5.86
C ARG A 241 5.77 -20.15 -6.66
N LEU A 242 5.02 -20.81 -7.53
CA LEU A 242 5.50 -21.64 -8.62
C LEU A 242 4.63 -21.35 -9.86
N PRO A 243 5.03 -21.77 -11.08
CA PRO A 243 4.15 -21.64 -12.25
C PRO A 243 2.79 -22.29 -11.99
N PHE A 244 1.70 -21.54 -12.18
CA PHE A 244 0.32 -21.97 -11.84
C PHE A 244 0.07 -22.35 -10.36
N LEU A 245 0.94 -22.00 -9.42
CA LEU A 245 0.71 -22.27 -8.00
C LEU A 245 1.00 -21.03 -7.16
N LYS A 246 -0.02 -20.64 -6.38
CA LYS A 246 0.00 -19.49 -5.48
C LYS A 246 -0.86 -19.81 -4.25
N GLY A 247 -0.28 -19.62 -3.07
CA GLY A 247 -1.02 -19.66 -1.82
C GLY A 247 -0.13 -19.29 -0.63
N MET A 248 -0.71 -19.33 0.57
CA MET A 248 -0.02 -19.17 1.82
C MET A 248 0.26 -20.53 2.43
N SER A 249 1.50 -20.80 2.82
CA SER A 249 1.87 -21.96 3.61
C SER A 249 2.33 -21.52 4.99
N VAL A 250 1.83 -22.17 6.05
CA VAL A 250 2.06 -21.77 7.44
C VAL A 250 2.60 -22.93 8.25
N GLU A 251 3.53 -22.66 9.16
CA GLU A 251 4.03 -23.65 10.11
C GLU A 251 2.85 -24.30 10.84
N ALA A 252 2.88 -25.61 10.98
CA ALA A 252 1.85 -26.40 11.66
C ALA A 252 2.45 -27.59 12.40
N PRO A 253 1.79 -28.04 13.48
CA PRO A 253 2.20 -29.20 14.28
C PRO A 253 1.88 -30.54 13.59
N ILE A 254 2.15 -30.68 12.28
CA ILE A 254 1.66 -31.80 11.45
C ILE A 254 1.93 -33.16 12.14
N ARG A 255 3.18 -33.43 12.50
CA ARG A 255 3.59 -34.71 13.09
C ARG A 255 3.06 -34.88 14.51
N ASP A 256 3.15 -33.84 15.34
CA ASP A 256 2.76 -33.93 16.75
C ASP A 256 1.24 -34.05 16.92
N PHE A 257 0.46 -33.28 16.16
CA PHE A 257 -0.99 -33.36 16.17
C PHE A 257 -1.47 -34.74 15.72
N TYR A 258 -0.97 -35.25 14.59
CA TYR A 258 -1.37 -36.57 14.10
C TYR A 258 -0.92 -37.71 15.01
N ARG A 259 0.26 -37.62 15.63
CA ARG A 259 0.70 -38.59 16.65
C ARG A 259 -0.28 -38.64 17.83
N ASP A 260 -0.71 -37.48 18.32
CA ASP A 260 -1.67 -37.38 19.43
C ASP A 260 -3.07 -37.91 19.06
N GLN A 261 -3.44 -37.85 17.77
CA GLN A 261 -4.68 -38.43 17.23
C GLN A 261 -4.53 -39.89 16.79
N GLY A 262 -3.34 -40.49 16.89
CA GLY A 262 -3.07 -41.86 16.40
C GLY A 262 -3.07 -42.01 14.87
N ILE A 263 -2.96 -40.91 14.13
CA ILE A 263 -2.93 -40.87 12.66
C ILE A 263 -1.50 -41.08 12.17
N THR A 264 -1.31 -42.07 11.30
CA THR A 264 0.02 -42.42 10.74
C THR A 264 0.16 -42.09 9.26
N HIS A 265 -0.95 -41.87 8.57
CA HIS A 265 -1.00 -41.61 7.13
C HIS A 265 -2.04 -40.53 6.79
N VAL A 266 -1.78 -39.77 5.73
CA VAL A 266 -2.68 -38.78 5.13
C VAL A 266 -2.93 -39.18 3.67
N GLN A 267 -4.15 -39.04 3.18
CA GLN A 267 -4.50 -39.33 1.79
C GLN A 267 -4.45 -38.05 0.94
N ASP A 268 -3.87 -38.12 -0.27
CA ASP A 268 -3.88 -37.01 -1.22
C ASP A 268 -5.19 -36.96 -2.05
N ILE A 269 -5.36 -35.90 -2.83
CA ILE A 269 -6.53 -35.68 -3.71
C ILE A 269 -6.72 -36.76 -4.80
N PHE A 270 -5.69 -37.59 -5.07
CA PHE A 270 -5.73 -38.70 -6.01
C PHE A 270 -5.87 -40.06 -5.32
N GLY A 271 -6.11 -40.07 -4.00
CA GLY A 271 -6.33 -41.27 -3.22
C GLY A 271 -5.08 -41.99 -2.74
N LYS A 272 -3.88 -41.43 -2.97
CA LYS A 272 -2.61 -42.04 -2.53
C LYS A 272 -2.39 -41.78 -1.05
N SER A 273 -1.93 -42.82 -0.33
CA SER A 273 -1.61 -42.74 1.10
C SER A 273 -0.14 -42.34 1.32
N HIS A 274 0.08 -41.38 2.22
CA HIS A 274 1.38 -40.79 2.52
C HIS A 274 1.71 -40.93 4.02
N PRO A 275 2.86 -41.51 4.40
CA PRO A 275 3.27 -41.60 5.81
C PRO A 275 3.52 -40.20 6.39
N VAL A 276 2.90 -39.90 7.54
CA VAL A 276 2.97 -38.58 8.22
C VAL A 276 4.41 -38.13 8.46
N GLU A 277 5.28 -39.05 8.88
CA GLU A 277 6.68 -38.75 9.20
C GLU A 277 7.50 -38.23 8.01
N LYS A 278 7.04 -38.48 6.77
CA LYS A 278 7.72 -38.02 5.55
C LYS A 278 7.18 -36.69 5.02
N ILE A 279 6.06 -36.20 5.55
CA ILE A 279 5.39 -35.01 5.03
C ILE A 279 6.16 -33.76 5.50
N ASP A 280 6.54 -32.92 4.54
CA ASP A 280 7.10 -31.59 4.80
C ASP A 280 6.02 -30.51 4.68
N CYS A 281 5.10 -30.68 3.71
CA CYS A 281 4.02 -29.74 3.41
C CYS A 281 2.71 -30.47 3.11
N ILE A 282 1.59 -29.89 3.55
CA ILE A 282 0.24 -30.25 3.09
C ILE A 282 -0.39 -29.01 2.50
N TRP A 283 -0.66 -29.02 1.20
CA TRP A 283 -1.20 -27.87 0.47
C TRP A 283 -2.58 -28.18 -0.10
N ASN A 284 -3.44 -27.16 -0.14
CA ASN A 284 -4.79 -27.25 -0.68
C ASN A 284 -4.78 -27.10 -2.21
N VAL A 285 -5.62 -27.86 -2.90
CA VAL A 285 -5.77 -27.79 -4.37
C VAL A 285 -6.11 -26.39 -4.88
N SER A 286 -6.79 -25.58 -4.07
CA SER A 286 -7.05 -24.17 -4.38
C SER A 286 -5.77 -23.36 -4.60
N MET A 287 -4.63 -23.76 -4.03
CA MET A 287 -3.32 -23.15 -4.31
C MET A 287 -2.80 -23.48 -5.72
N TRP A 288 -3.15 -24.66 -6.25
CA TRP A 288 -2.70 -25.17 -7.54
C TRP A 288 -3.70 -24.84 -8.66
N LYS A 289 -3.52 -23.66 -9.24
CA LYS A 289 -4.40 -23.07 -10.24
C LYS A 289 -4.44 -23.83 -11.59
N ALA A 290 -3.55 -24.81 -11.80
CA ALA A 290 -3.55 -25.69 -12.97
C ALA A 290 -4.10 -27.10 -12.69
N TYR A 291 -4.67 -27.36 -11.51
CA TYR A 291 -5.26 -28.66 -11.18
C TYR A 291 -6.16 -29.22 -12.29
N GLY A 292 -7.14 -28.43 -12.75
CA GLY A 292 -8.05 -28.85 -13.81
C GLY A 292 -7.35 -29.24 -15.12
N ILE A 293 -6.36 -28.43 -15.54
CA ILE A 293 -5.59 -28.65 -16.78
C ILE A 293 -4.77 -29.95 -16.68
N PHE A 294 -4.07 -30.15 -15.57
CA PHE A 294 -3.24 -31.33 -15.38
C PHE A 294 -4.07 -32.60 -15.14
N LYS A 295 -5.20 -32.49 -14.44
CA LYS A 295 -6.09 -33.63 -14.19
C LYS A 295 -6.73 -34.12 -15.50
N GLU A 296 -7.15 -33.21 -16.37
CA GLU A 296 -7.70 -33.56 -17.69
C GLU A 296 -6.66 -34.29 -18.55
N GLU A 297 -5.41 -33.82 -18.56
CA GLU A 297 -4.36 -34.37 -19.42
C GLU A 297 -3.70 -35.66 -18.86
N PHE A 298 -3.54 -35.77 -17.53
CA PHE A 298 -2.73 -36.83 -16.90
C PHE A 298 -3.47 -37.69 -15.86
N GLY A 299 -4.73 -37.40 -15.55
CA GLY A 299 -5.50 -38.13 -14.55
C GLY A 299 -4.80 -38.16 -13.19
N ASP A 300 -4.64 -39.35 -12.61
CA ASP A 300 -4.05 -39.54 -11.28
C ASP A 300 -2.54 -39.23 -11.20
N LYS A 301 -1.87 -39.07 -12.36
CA LYS A 301 -0.46 -38.67 -12.44
C LYS A 301 -0.26 -37.15 -12.50
N ALA A 302 -1.35 -36.39 -12.46
CA ALA A 302 -1.33 -34.93 -12.62
C ALA A 302 -0.34 -34.22 -11.69
N TRP A 303 -0.36 -34.52 -10.39
CA TRP A 303 0.55 -33.88 -9.43
C TRP A 303 2.01 -34.30 -9.60
N THR A 304 2.26 -35.59 -9.78
CA THR A 304 3.62 -36.11 -10.01
C THR A 304 4.24 -35.52 -11.28
N THR A 305 3.47 -35.46 -12.37
CA THR A 305 3.93 -34.88 -13.64
C THR A 305 4.14 -33.36 -13.54
N TYR A 306 3.34 -32.66 -12.74
CA TYR A 306 3.59 -31.25 -12.43
C TYR A 306 4.95 -31.06 -11.75
N LEU A 307 5.25 -31.82 -10.70
CA LEU A 307 6.54 -31.76 -9.99
C LEU A 307 7.73 -32.13 -10.90
N GLU A 308 7.59 -33.18 -11.72
CA GLU A 308 8.61 -33.58 -12.70
C GLU A 308 8.89 -32.48 -13.74
N ARG A 309 7.85 -31.78 -14.20
CA ARG A 309 8.00 -30.64 -15.13
C ARG A 309 8.68 -29.46 -14.47
N LEU A 310 8.37 -29.15 -13.21
CA LEU A 310 9.10 -28.13 -12.46
C LEU A 310 10.60 -28.44 -12.38
N GLN A 311 10.95 -29.68 -12.05
CA GLN A 311 12.33 -30.13 -12.00
C GLN A 311 13.01 -30.06 -13.37
N THR A 312 12.34 -30.55 -14.43
CA THR A 312 12.84 -30.55 -15.80
C THR A 312 13.16 -29.13 -16.29
N TYR A 313 12.31 -28.15 -15.96
CA TYR A 313 12.52 -26.76 -16.35
C TYR A 313 13.37 -25.96 -15.34
N GLY A 314 13.79 -26.57 -14.23
CA GLY A 314 14.61 -25.91 -13.20
C GLY A 314 13.87 -24.83 -12.41
N TYR A 315 12.56 -24.97 -12.19
CA TYR A 315 11.82 -24.08 -11.31
C TYR A 315 12.12 -24.37 -9.84
N GLN A 316 12.28 -23.31 -9.07
CA GLN A 316 12.51 -23.33 -7.62
C GLN A 316 11.34 -22.64 -6.92
N ILE A 317 11.11 -22.98 -5.65
CA ILE A 317 10.04 -22.35 -4.86
C ILE A 317 10.36 -20.87 -4.67
N GLY A 318 9.46 -20.02 -5.15
CA GLY A 318 9.48 -18.58 -4.88
C GLY A 318 8.76 -18.23 -3.58
N LEU A 319 9.39 -17.39 -2.77
CA LEU A 319 8.86 -16.81 -1.55
C LEU A 319 8.58 -15.32 -1.81
N SER A 320 7.32 -14.94 -2.01
CA SER A 320 6.95 -13.57 -2.40
C SER A 320 6.58 -12.66 -1.24
N LYS A 321 6.13 -13.24 -0.13
CA LYS A 321 5.77 -12.56 1.13
C LYS A 321 6.00 -13.55 2.27
N PHE A 322 6.33 -13.08 3.46
CA PHE A 322 6.45 -13.89 4.67
C PHE A 322 6.05 -13.06 5.90
N THR A 323 5.73 -13.71 7.01
CA THR A 323 5.39 -13.03 8.27
C THR A 323 6.63 -12.33 8.84
N HIS A 324 6.42 -11.21 9.51
CA HIS A 324 7.46 -10.44 10.16
C HIS A 324 7.40 -10.60 11.67
N HIS A 325 8.58 -10.49 12.29
CA HIS A 325 8.66 -10.40 13.73
C HIS A 325 8.13 -9.04 14.23
N THR A 326 7.27 -9.06 15.25
CA THR A 326 6.69 -7.88 15.93
C THR A 326 7.73 -6.87 16.45
N LYS A 327 9.00 -7.27 16.61
CA LYS A 327 10.09 -6.38 17.01
C LYS A 327 10.40 -5.32 15.95
N ASP A 328 10.03 -5.58 14.69
CA ASP A 328 10.28 -4.73 13.53
C ASP A 328 9.02 -4.01 13.03
N ILE A 329 7.88 -4.23 13.71
CA ILE A 329 6.58 -3.66 13.35
C ILE A 329 6.20 -2.58 14.37
N PRO A 330 5.94 -1.34 13.93
CA PRO A 330 5.36 -0.32 14.80
C PRO A 330 3.96 -0.74 15.29
N VAL A 331 3.65 -0.47 16.56
CA VAL A 331 2.32 -0.76 17.14
C VAL A 331 1.29 0.28 16.67
N TYR A 332 1.73 1.49 16.33
CA TYR A 332 0.88 2.51 15.72
C TYR A 332 1.11 2.56 14.21
N ALA A 333 0.04 2.29 13.45
CA ALA A 333 0.04 2.41 12.00
C ALA A 333 -1.00 3.45 11.53
N LYS A 334 -0.78 3.97 10.32
CA LYS A 334 -1.68 4.95 9.72
C LYS A 334 -2.94 4.26 9.22
N LEU A 335 -4.10 4.69 9.71
CA LEU A 335 -5.39 4.29 9.16
C LEU A 335 -5.59 4.82 7.75
N ASN A 336 -6.43 4.12 7.00
CA ASN A 336 -7.00 4.62 5.76
C ASN A 336 -8.33 5.34 6.09
N PHE A 337 -8.61 6.45 5.39
CA PHE A 337 -9.86 7.20 5.57
C PHE A 337 -11.11 6.34 5.30
N GLN A 338 -10.95 5.31 4.46
CA GLN A 338 -11.96 4.29 4.18
C GLN A 338 -12.41 3.55 5.45
N TYR A 339 -11.51 3.33 6.40
CA TYR A 339 -11.86 2.73 7.69
C TYR A 339 -12.66 3.70 8.54
N LEU A 340 -12.20 4.96 8.63
CA LEU A 340 -12.82 6.00 9.45
C LEU A 340 -14.23 6.38 8.97
N GLN A 341 -14.49 6.43 7.67
CA GLN A 341 -15.83 6.77 7.14
C GLN A 341 -16.89 5.69 7.39
N CYS A 342 -16.47 4.47 7.73
CA CYS A 342 -17.35 3.33 7.98
C CYS A 342 -17.58 3.08 9.48
N LEU A 343 -17.24 4.07 10.31
CA LEU A 343 -17.40 4.06 11.76
C LEU A 343 -18.28 5.25 12.19
N ASP A 344 -18.98 5.11 13.31
CA ASP A 344 -19.73 6.19 13.94
C ASP A 344 -18.78 7.11 14.73
N LEU A 345 -18.21 8.08 13.99
CA LEU A 345 -17.27 9.07 14.50
C LEU A 345 -17.84 10.49 14.51
N ASN A 346 -19.13 10.67 14.21
CA ASN A 346 -19.73 11.99 14.09
C ASN A 346 -19.74 12.74 15.43
N ASN A 347 -19.47 14.04 15.37
CA ASN A 347 -19.51 14.92 16.52
C ASN A 347 -20.76 15.82 16.47
N PRO A 348 -21.72 15.67 17.41
CA PRO A 348 -22.89 16.53 17.48
C PRO A 348 -22.56 18.03 17.64
N ALA A 349 -21.49 18.37 18.37
CA ALA A 349 -21.05 19.75 18.56
C ALA A 349 -20.58 20.39 17.24
N TYR A 350 -19.73 19.67 16.49
CA TYR A 350 -19.30 20.10 15.15
C TYR A 350 -20.48 20.18 14.18
N SER A 351 -21.43 19.24 14.26
CA SER A 351 -22.64 19.27 13.44
C SER A 351 -23.51 20.50 13.72
N LYS A 352 -23.63 20.89 14.99
CA LYS A 352 -24.31 22.12 15.40
C LYS A 352 -23.56 23.34 14.87
N GLN A 353 -22.24 23.41 15.05
CA GLN A 353 -21.40 24.48 14.54
C GLN A 353 -21.51 24.66 13.02
N PHE A 354 -21.58 23.55 12.27
CA PHE A 354 -21.71 23.59 10.82
C PHE A 354 -23.06 24.17 10.36
N LYS A 355 -24.14 23.84 11.07
CA LYS A 355 -25.50 24.33 10.76
C LYS A 355 -25.74 25.75 11.27
N GLN A 356 -25.17 26.08 12.43
CA GLN A 356 -25.34 27.34 13.14
C GLN A 356 -23.96 27.82 13.61
N PRO A 357 -23.23 28.58 12.76
CA PRO A 357 -21.87 29.01 13.08
C PRO A 357 -21.82 29.89 14.32
N ASP A 358 -21.12 29.41 15.33
CA ASP A 358 -20.70 30.15 16.52
C ASP A 358 -19.27 30.66 16.31
N LYS A 359 -19.02 31.92 16.70
CA LYS A 359 -17.70 32.55 16.60
C LYS A 359 -16.72 32.07 17.67
N ASP A 360 -17.25 31.60 18.79
CA ASP A 360 -16.45 31.16 19.94
C ASP A 360 -16.06 29.67 19.85
N TYR A 361 -16.56 28.95 18.84
CA TYR A 361 -16.22 27.55 18.60
C TYR A 361 -14.79 27.41 18.04
N ASP A 362 -13.88 26.90 18.87
CA ASP A 362 -12.50 26.56 18.50
C ASP A 362 -12.32 25.03 18.41
N LEU A 363 -11.88 24.52 17.24
CA LEU A 363 -11.59 23.09 17.09
C LEU A 363 -10.34 22.65 17.86
N LEU A 364 -9.52 23.59 18.34
CA LEU A 364 -8.36 23.30 19.19
C LEU A 364 -8.71 23.28 20.69
N ASP A 365 -9.94 23.66 21.08
CA ASP A 365 -10.44 23.49 22.44
C ASP A 365 -10.85 22.03 22.68
N GLU A 366 -10.25 21.42 23.70
CA GLU A 366 -10.48 20.01 24.04
C GLU A 366 -11.93 19.70 24.42
N ASN A 367 -12.69 20.70 24.89
CA ASN A 367 -14.12 20.55 25.17
C ASN A 367 -14.95 20.29 23.92
N ASN A 368 -14.47 20.69 22.73
CA ASN A 368 -15.15 20.48 21.45
C ASN A 368 -14.73 19.17 20.76
N HIS A 369 -13.76 18.44 21.30
CA HIS A 369 -13.18 17.26 20.64
C HIS A 369 -14.13 16.06 20.61
N GLY A 370 -14.60 15.72 19.41
CA GLY A 370 -15.29 14.45 19.13
C GLY A 370 -14.34 13.25 19.07
N LYS A 371 -14.91 12.06 18.81
CA LYS A 371 -14.16 10.78 18.72
C LYS A 371 -13.00 10.87 17.71
N ILE A 372 -13.22 11.48 16.53
CA ILE A 372 -12.19 11.55 15.48
C ILE A 372 -11.02 12.46 15.85
N ILE A 373 -11.26 13.56 16.56
CA ILE A 373 -10.17 14.44 17.03
C ILE A 373 -9.37 13.71 18.10
N LYS A 374 -10.03 13.05 19.06
CA LYS A 374 -9.37 12.22 20.08
C LYS A 374 -8.46 11.15 19.46
N LEU A 375 -8.91 10.46 18.42
CA LEU A 375 -8.08 9.51 17.66
C LEU A 375 -6.85 10.15 17.01
N SER A 376 -6.97 11.38 16.51
CA SER A 376 -5.88 12.06 15.82
C SER A 376 -4.84 12.71 16.73
N ARG A 377 -5.12 12.83 18.05
CA ARG A 377 -4.21 13.46 19.02
C ARG A 377 -2.80 12.86 19.02
N TYR A 378 -2.68 11.54 19.02
CA TYR A 378 -1.37 10.89 18.94
C TYR A 378 -0.56 11.37 17.72
N THR A 379 -1.23 11.55 16.58
CA THR A 379 -0.61 12.02 15.33
C THR A 379 -0.15 13.47 15.46
N THR A 380 -1.01 14.35 15.97
CA THR A 380 -0.68 15.78 16.11
C THR A 380 0.40 16.00 17.17
N ASP A 381 0.34 15.29 18.30
CA ASP A 381 1.34 15.38 19.36
C ASP A 381 2.72 14.89 18.86
N LEU A 382 2.77 13.77 18.12
CA LEU A 382 4.00 13.28 17.49
C LEU A 382 4.58 14.31 16.52
N PHE A 383 3.76 14.86 15.63
CA PHE A 383 4.23 15.87 14.67
C PHE A 383 4.67 17.15 15.36
N GLU A 384 4.00 17.56 16.44
CA GLU A 384 4.35 18.75 17.21
C GLU A 384 5.72 18.60 17.87
N LYS A 385 6.01 17.46 18.50
CA LYS A 385 7.34 17.16 19.07
C LYS A 385 8.45 17.24 18.00
N ILE A 386 8.21 16.68 16.81
CA ILE A 386 9.16 16.75 15.69
C ILE A 386 9.35 18.20 15.22
N ILE A 387 8.27 18.96 14.96
CA ILE A 387 8.35 20.33 14.41
C ILE A 387 9.01 21.29 15.40
N LYS A 388 8.77 21.10 16.71
CA LYS A 388 9.38 21.87 17.78
C LYS A 388 10.85 21.51 18.03
N GLY A 389 11.37 20.51 17.31
CA GLY A 389 12.78 20.15 17.38
C GLY A 389 13.13 19.34 18.63
N ASP A 390 12.20 18.54 19.15
CA ASP A 390 12.57 17.55 20.18
C ASP A 390 13.60 16.58 19.58
N LYS A 391 14.78 16.50 20.21
CA LYS A 391 15.94 15.77 19.72
C LYS A 391 15.60 14.32 19.39
N PHE A 392 14.97 13.61 20.32
CA PHE A 392 14.68 12.19 20.15
C PHE A 392 13.73 11.94 18.97
N TYR A 393 12.57 12.62 18.96
CA TYR A 393 11.56 12.42 17.92
C TYR A 393 12.05 12.88 16.55
N THR A 394 12.86 13.93 16.51
CA THR A 394 13.47 14.45 15.28
C THR A 394 14.45 13.45 14.67
N LEU A 395 15.38 12.92 15.46
CA LEU A 395 16.35 11.92 15.00
C LEU A 395 15.64 10.64 14.52
N LYS A 396 14.65 10.16 15.28
CA LYS A 396 13.83 9.02 14.88
C LYS A 396 13.08 9.25 13.58
N PHE A 397 12.44 10.41 13.43
CA PHE A 397 11.72 10.78 12.22
C PHE A 397 12.64 10.84 10.98
N LEU A 398 13.89 11.25 11.17
CA LEU A 398 14.90 11.31 10.11
C LEU A 398 15.55 9.94 9.81
N GLY A 399 15.24 8.89 10.59
CA GLY A 399 15.84 7.56 10.44
C GLY A 399 17.29 7.49 10.93
N ILE A 400 17.68 8.38 11.83
CA ILE A 400 19.04 8.45 12.39
C ILE A 400 19.03 7.63 13.69
N HIS A 401 19.84 6.58 13.72
CA HIS A 401 19.97 5.66 14.87
C HIS A 401 21.32 5.79 15.57
N ASP A 402 22.35 6.19 14.83
CA ASP A 402 23.68 6.55 15.31
C ASP A 402 24.04 7.90 14.68
N THR A 403 24.67 8.76 15.46
CA THR A 403 25.07 10.12 15.07
C THR A 403 26.50 10.20 14.55
N ASP A 404 27.14 9.07 14.18
CA ASP A 404 28.40 9.10 13.45
C ASP A 404 28.26 9.89 12.14
N THR A 405 28.98 11.00 12.06
CA THR A 405 28.88 12.00 10.99
C THR A 405 29.33 11.49 9.62
N ASN A 406 30.01 10.35 9.54
CA ASN A 406 30.67 9.89 8.31
C ASN A 406 29.73 9.30 7.23
N SER A 407 28.44 9.07 7.52
CA SER A 407 27.51 8.44 6.56
C SER A 407 26.34 9.33 6.09
N LEU A 408 26.33 10.63 6.42
CA LEU A 408 25.15 11.50 6.28
C LEU A 408 25.30 12.57 5.20
N THR A 409 24.33 12.63 4.26
CA THR A 409 24.36 13.49 3.05
C THR A 409 23.92 14.95 3.26
N SER A 410 23.38 15.34 4.42
CA SER A 410 22.88 16.72 4.65
C SER A 410 23.66 17.46 5.74
N LYS A 411 24.25 18.61 5.38
CA LYS A 411 24.99 19.49 6.31
C LYS A 411 24.15 19.97 7.50
N TYR A 412 22.85 20.19 7.32
CA TYR A 412 21.95 20.55 8.42
C TYR A 412 21.82 19.45 9.47
N ILE A 413 21.81 18.19 9.03
CA ILE A 413 21.75 17.05 9.93
C ILE A 413 23.08 16.98 10.70
N GLN A 414 24.22 17.09 10.01
CA GLN A 414 25.53 17.12 10.66
C GLN A 414 25.62 18.22 11.72
N ALA A 415 25.07 19.42 11.46
CA ALA A 415 25.04 20.51 12.43
C ALA A 415 24.25 20.18 13.70
N VAL A 416 23.09 19.53 13.56
CA VAL A 416 22.28 19.03 14.69
C VAL A 416 23.03 17.97 15.50
N LEU A 417 23.83 17.14 14.84
CA LEU A 417 24.64 16.13 15.53
C LEU A 417 25.85 16.70 16.25
N ILE A 418 26.33 17.87 15.82
CA ILE A 418 27.42 18.58 16.52
C ILE A 418 26.86 19.35 17.72
N ASN A 419 25.72 20.04 17.57
CA ASN A 419 25.15 20.86 18.63
C ASN A 419 23.61 20.90 18.59
N ASP A 420 22.96 20.48 19.67
CA ASP A 420 21.50 20.39 19.78
C ASP A 420 20.78 21.72 19.62
N ARG A 421 21.44 22.87 19.88
CA ARG A 421 20.83 24.20 19.63
C ARG A 421 20.37 24.34 18.17
N MET A 422 21.05 23.65 17.24
CA MET A 422 20.71 23.63 15.82
C MET A 422 19.34 23.01 15.50
N LEU A 423 18.74 22.23 16.41
CA LEU A 423 17.36 21.72 16.26
C LEU A 423 16.34 22.86 16.13
N THR A 424 16.63 24.00 16.73
CA THR A 424 15.78 25.19 16.69
C THR A 424 16.12 26.14 15.54
N ASP A 425 17.18 25.85 14.76
CA ASP A 425 17.69 26.74 13.71
C ASP A 425 16.70 26.85 12.53
N PRO A 426 16.45 28.05 11.96
CA PRO A 426 15.35 28.24 11.02
C PRO A 426 15.43 27.37 9.75
N PRO A 427 16.60 27.17 9.10
CA PRO A 427 16.76 26.26 7.96
C PRO A 427 16.44 24.80 8.31
N PHE A 428 16.87 24.32 9.47
CA PHE A 428 16.60 22.97 9.92
C PHE A 428 15.12 22.78 10.24
N ARG A 429 14.50 23.74 10.95
CA ARG A 429 13.04 23.71 11.17
C ARG A 429 12.28 23.70 9.85
N ASN A 430 12.64 24.54 8.88
CA ASN A 430 12.02 24.54 7.55
C ASN A 430 12.22 23.22 6.80
N LEU A 431 13.36 22.53 6.96
CA LEU A 431 13.57 21.18 6.46
C LEU A 431 12.56 20.20 7.08
N LEU A 432 12.38 20.22 8.40
CA LEU A 432 11.40 19.37 9.10
C LEU A 432 9.97 19.67 8.64
N LYS A 433 9.59 20.96 8.56
CA LYS A 433 8.26 21.39 8.07
C LYS A 433 7.99 20.83 6.66
N ARG A 434 8.95 20.93 5.73
CA ARG A 434 8.83 20.38 4.37
C ARG A 434 8.69 18.85 4.37
N LYS A 435 9.49 18.15 5.18
CA LYS A 435 9.42 16.68 5.31
C LYS A 435 8.07 16.22 5.88
N LEU A 436 7.50 16.96 6.83
CA LEU A 436 6.20 16.64 7.45
C LEU A 436 4.99 17.09 6.64
N ASN A 437 5.11 18.08 5.76
CA ASN A 437 3.98 18.61 4.99
C ASN A 437 3.15 17.53 4.27
N LYS A 438 3.83 16.50 3.73
CA LYS A 438 3.14 15.35 3.12
C LYS A 438 2.31 14.58 4.15
N ALA A 439 2.86 14.30 5.34
CA ALA A 439 2.16 13.57 6.39
C ALA A 439 0.97 14.38 6.96
N ILE A 440 1.10 15.70 7.06
CA ILE A 440 0.03 16.60 7.50
C ILE A 440 -1.08 16.70 6.44
N THR A 441 -0.71 16.80 5.17
CA THR A 441 -1.67 16.72 4.06
C THR A 441 -2.42 15.38 4.07
N GLN A 442 -1.73 14.29 4.37
CA GLN A 442 -2.32 12.96 4.55
C GLN A 442 -3.31 12.90 5.72
N MET A 443 -2.98 13.50 6.85
CA MET A 443 -3.86 13.62 8.01
C MET A 443 -5.17 14.35 7.66
N LYS A 444 -5.11 15.44 6.87
CA LYS A 444 -6.30 16.20 6.44
C LYS A 444 -7.32 15.38 5.68
N TYR A 445 -6.92 14.27 5.05
CA TYR A 445 -7.86 13.38 4.39
C TYR A 445 -8.09 12.05 5.11
N GLY A 446 -7.66 11.89 6.37
CA GLY A 446 -7.98 10.72 7.19
C GLY A 446 -6.87 9.69 7.36
N LYS A 447 -5.60 10.04 7.11
CA LYS A 447 -4.44 9.18 7.45
C LYS A 447 -3.80 9.59 8.76
N ILE A 448 -4.37 9.09 9.86
CA ILE A 448 -3.91 9.29 11.24
C ILE A 448 -3.32 8.00 11.80
N TYR A 449 -2.35 8.12 12.69
CA TYR A 449 -1.81 7.00 13.46
C TYR A 449 -2.78 6.59 14.56
N THR A 450 -3.08 5.30 14.64
CA THR A 450 -3.80 4.68 15.75
C THR A 450 -3.11 3.38 16.14
N GLU A 451 -3.34 2.93 17.36
CA GLU A 451 -2.90 1.62 17.83
C GLU A 451 -3.50 0.50 16.95
N GLY A 452 -2.68 -0.48 16.59
CA GLY A 452 -3.03 -1.58 15.70
C GLY A 452 -2.09 -1.67 14.49
N PHE A 453 -2.01 -2.85 13.89
CA PHE A 453 -1.19 -3.11 12.71
C PHE A 453 -1.80 -4.23 11.86
N TYR A 454 -1.19 -4.50 10.70
CA TYR A 454 -1.68 -5.52 9.77
C TYR A 454 -1.15 -6.90 10.13
N HIS A 455 -2.03 -7.89 10.11
CA HIS A 455 -1.70 -9.31 10.26
C HIS A 455 -2.06 -10.06 8.98
N ILE A 456 -1.17 -10.93 8.53
CA ILE A 456 -1.51 -11.92 7.50
C ILE A 456 -2.56 -12.86 8.11
N ILE A 457 -3.63 -13.11 7.36
CA ILE A 457 -4.70 -14.00 7.81
C ILE A 457 -4.52 -15.42 7.29
N VAL A 458 -4.86 -16.38 8.13
CA VAL A 458 -4.70 -17.81 7.88
C VAL A 458 -5.87 -18.57 8.49
N GLY A 459 -6.23 -19.70 7.90
CA GLY A 459 -7.33 -20.52 8.39
C GLY A 459 -6.97 -21.28 9.66
N ASP A 460 -8.00 -21.80 10.32
CA ASP A 460 -7.85 -22.64 11.50
C ASP A 460 -6.97 -23.86 11.18
N ILE A 461 -5.71 -23.82 11.63
CA ILE A 461 -4.70 -24.85 11.35
C ILE A 461 -5.18 -26.22 11.85
N ILE A 462 -5.84 -26.27 13.01
CA ILE A 462 -6.33 -27.52 13.58
C ILE A 462 -7.48 -28.05 12.73
N GLY A 463 -8.41 -27.19 12.34
CA GLY A 463 -9.51 -27.57 11.45
C GLY A 463 -9.00 -28.07 10.09
N TYR A 464 -7.92 -27.48 9.57
CA TYR A 464 -7.31 -27.93 8.33
C TYR A 464 -6.64 -29.30 8.49
N LEU A 465 -5.92 -29.56 9.58
CA LEU A 465 -5.31 -30.86 9.85
C LEU A 465 -6.37 -31.94 10.10
N GLU A 466 -7.45 -31.62 10.82
CA GLU A 466 -8.61 -32.51 10.98
C GLU A 466 -9.18 -32.93 9.62
N TYR A 467 -9.41 -31.96 8.73
CA TYR A 467 -9.89 -32.22 7.38
C TYR A 467 -8.93 -33.10 6.58
N CYS A 468 -7.62 -32.83 6.63
CA CYS A 468 -6.61 -33.60 5.91
C CYS A 468 -6.52 -35.06 6.38
N ALA A 469 -6.93 -35.36 7.61
CA ALA A 469 -6.94 -36.71 8.17
C ALA A 469 -8.33 -37.37 8.16
N ASP A 470 -9.31 -36.79 7.44
CA ASP A 470 -10.71 -37.28 7.39
C ASP A 470 -11.37 -37.38 8.77
N LEU A 471 -11.06 -36.41 9.66
CA LEU A 471 -11.68 -36.26 10.98
C LEU A 471 -12.88 -35.31 10.91
N ASP A 472 -13.68 -35.29 11.99
CA ASP A 472 -14.74 -34.29 12.18
C ASP A 472 -14.12 -32.89 12.31
N VAL A 473 -14.37 -32.03 11.32
CA VAL A 473 -13.74 -30.71 11.20
C VAL A 473 -14.38 -29.72 12.16
N ARG A 474 -13.72 -29.48 13.28
CA ARG A 474 -14.14 -28.57 14.35
C ARG A 474 -13.26 -27.34 14.44
N GLY A 475 -11.95 -27.49 14.24
CA GLY A 475 -11.00 -26.44 14.53
C GLY A 475 -10.85 -26.15 16.02
N CYS A 476 -10.21 -25.02 16.33
CA CYS A 476 -9.92 -24.59 17.69
C CYS A 476 -10.40 -23.18 18.00
N LEU A 477 -11.16 -22.54 17.11
CA LEU A 477 -11.77 -21.23 17.29
C LEU A 477 -13.28 -21.28 17.03
N ASP A 478 -14.08 -20.70 17.93
CA ASP A 478 -15.52 -20.55 17.72
C ASP A 478 -15.86 -19.38 16.78
N ALA A 479 -17.12 -19.28 16.36
CA ALA A 479 -17.63 -18.12 15.62
C ALA A 479 -17.32 -16.80 16.36
N GLY A 480 -16.81 -15.81 15.64
CA GLY A 480 -16.39 -14.52 16.16
C GLY A 480 -15.03 -14.51 16.86
N GLN A 481 -14.35 -15.66 17.03
CA GLN A 481 -13.04 -15.75 17.66
C GLN A 481 -11.91 -15.78 16.63
N PHE A 482 -10.85 -15.01 16.90
CA PHE A 482 -9.56 -15.03 16.19
C PHE A 482 -8.41 -15.33 17.15
N TYR A 483 -7.29 -15.85 16.65
CA TYR A 483 -6.03 -16.02 17.40
C TYR A 483 -4.92 -15.17 16.79
N ALA A 484 -4.54 -14.10 17.49
CA ALA A 484 -3.45 -13.20 17.12
C ALA A 484 -2.65 -12.83 18.38
N PRO A 485 -1.74 -13.70 18.86
CA PRO A 485 -1.11 -13.55 20.17
C PRO A 485 -0.13 -12.36 20.26
N SER A 486 0.10 -11.64 19.16
CA SER A 486 0.83 -10.38 19.12
C SER A 486 0.00 -9.18 19.59
N LEU A 487 -1.29 -9.35 19.86
CA LEU A 487 -2.19 -8.38 20.47
C LEU A 487 -2.77 -8.90 21.80
N ARG A 488 -3.38 -7.99 22.59
CA ARG A 488 -4.09 -8.35 23.83
C ARG A 488 -5.37 -9.12 23.52
N ASP A 489 -5.71 -10.10 24.36
CA ASP A 489 -7.00 -10.78 24.27
C ASP A 489 -8.15 -9.80 24.57
N GLY A 490 -9.33 -10.08 24.02
CA GLY A 490 -10.50 -9.23 24.18
C GLY A 490 -11.12 -8.76 22.86
N GLU A 491 -11.97 -7.74 22.94
CA GLU A 491 -12.60 -7.16 21.75
C GLU A 491 -11.57 -6.53 20.81
N CYS A 492 -11.74 -6.75 19.52
CA CYS A 492 -10.89 -6.21 18.46
C CYS A 492 -11.74 -5.84 17.25
N LEU A 493 -11.34 -4.78 16.53
CA LEU A 493 -11.85 -4.53 15.19
C LEU A 493 -10.85 -5.03 14.14
N SER A 494 -11.40 -5.65 13.11
CA SER A 494 -10.70 -6.11 11.92
C SER A 494 -11.16 -5.32 10.71
N PHE A 495 -10.21 -4.84 9.90
CA PHE A 495 -10.46 -4.12 8.65
C PHE A 495 -9.63 -4.68 7.50
N ARG A 496 -10.21 -4.81 6.31
CA ARG A 496 -9.49 -5.10 5.06
C ARG A 496 -9.63 -3.93 4.11
N SER A 497 -8.56 -3.57 3.40
CA SER A 497 -8.61 -2.55 2.35
C SER A 497 -8.76 -3.19 0.97
N PRO A 498 -9.44 -2.51 0.01
CA PRO A 498 -10.26 -1.31 0.17
C PRO A 498 -11.56 -1.60 0.93
N LEU A 499 -12.12 -0.59 1.60
CA LEU A 499 -13.35 -0.71 2.42
C LEU A 499 -14.31 0.40 2.00
N VAL A 500 -15.57 0.07 1.72
CA VAL A 500 -16.58 1.04 1.26
C VAL A 500 -17.92 0.94 1.98
N ASP A 501 -18.22 -0.16 2.68
CA ASP A 501 -19.47 -0.38 3.39
C ASP A 501 -19.24 -0.62 4.90
N PRO A 502 -20.01 0.02 5.81
CA PRO A 502 -19.89 -0.20 7.25
C PRO A 502 -20.02 -1.66 7.71
N SER A 503 -20.73 -2.50 6.96
CA SER A 503 -20.86 -3.92 7.25
C SER A 503 -19.55 -4.70 7.10
N GLU A 504 -18.56 -4.18 6.37
CA GLU A 504 -17.24 -4.82 6.18
C GLU A 504 -16.32 -4.69 7.40
N VAL A 505 -16.64 -3.79 8.33
CA VAL A 505 -15.93 -3.68 9.60
C VAL A 505 -16.33 -4.89 10.45
N ASN A 506 -15.37 -5.74 10.81
CA ASN A 506 -15.65 -6.94 11.58
C ASN A 506 -15.26 -6.74 13.05
N LYS A 507 -16.18 -7.02 13.98
CA LYS A 507 -15.91 -6.98 15.42
C LYS A 507 -15.74 -8.42 15.91
N VAL A 508 -14.56 -8.71 16.42
CA VAL A 508 -14.11 -10.06 16.78
C VAL A 508 -13.58 -10.11 18.21
N HIS A 509 -13.35 -11.32 18.71
CA HIS A 509 -12.75 -11.56 20.00
C HIS A 509 -11.41 -12.29 19.84
N LEU A 510 -10.32 -11.67 20.29
CA LEU A 510 -9.01 -12.31 20.32
C LEU A 510 -8.92 -13.24 21.52
N VAL A 511 -8.63 -14.52 21.28
CA VAL A 511 -8.61 -15.57 22.32
C VAL A 511 -7.31 -16.35 22.32
N ARG A 512 -6.92 -16.85 23.50
CA ARG A 512 -5.96 -17.95 23.67
C ARG A 512 -6.65 -19.08 24.42
N ASN A 513 -6.55 -20.30 23.92
CA ASN A 513 -7.11 -21.50 24.55
C ASN A 513 -6.07 -22.61 24.72
N GLU A 514 -6.46 -23.74 25.30
CA GLU A 514 -5.57 -24.87 25.57
C GLU A 514 -4.91 -25.42 24.30
N ILE A 515 -5.65 -25.51 23.19
CA ILE A 515 -5.15 -26.03 21.91
C ILE A 515 -4.15 -25.06 21.29
N THR A 516 -4.49 -23.77 21.20
CA THR A 516 -3.57 -22.75 20.68
C THR A 516 -2.30 -22.66 21.52
N ASN A 517 -2.43 -22.78 22.85
CA ASN A 517 -1.30 -22.77 23.77
C ASN A 517 -0.47 -24.05 23.67
N LYS A 518 -1.06 -25.20 23.34
CA LYS A 518 -0.32 -26.45 23.15
C LYS A 518 0.46 -26.45 21.85
N TYR A 519 -0.21 -26.17 20.73
CA TYR A 519 0.34 -26.43 19.41
C TYR A 519 0.87 -25.20 18.66
N LEU A 520 0.35 -24.00 18.92
CA LEU A 520 0.53 -22.84 18.02
C LEU A 520 1.39 -21.71 18.63
N LYS A 521 2.24 -22.02 19.62
CA LYS A 521 3.06 -21.02 20.34
C LYS A 521 3.98 -20.20 19.43
N TYR A 522 4.36 -20.71 18.26
CA TYR A 522 5.22 -20.02 17.28
C TYR A 522 4.54 -18.82 16.60
N PHE A 523 3.22 -18.64 16.75
CA PHE A 523 2.54 -17.39 16.38
C PHE A 523 2.98 -16.22 17.26
N LYS A 524 3.52 -16.51 18.45
CA LYS A 524 4.05 -15.48 19.34
C LYS A 524 5.09 -14.65 18.58
N ASP A 525 4.96 -13.34 18.71
CA ASP A 525 5.84 -12.37 18.07
C ASP A 525 5.79 -12.30 16.53
N GLN A 526 4.73 -12.83 15.90
CA GLN A 526 4.50 -12.71 14.45
C GLN A 526 3.30 -11.80 14.11
N ASP A 527 3.31 -11.20 12.92
CA ASP A 527 2.14 -10.52 12.32
C ASP A 527 1.18 -11.51 11.64
N LEU A 528 0.78 -12.54 12.39
CA LEU A 528 -0.10 -13.60 11.92
C LEU A 528 -1.39 -13.63 12.73
N CYS A 529 -2.53 -13.84 12.06
CA CYS A 529 -3.85 -13.96 12.67
C CYS A 529 -4.57 -15.18 12.10
N MET A 530 -4.91 -16.13 12.96
CA MET A 530 -5.73 -17.28 12.60
C MET A 530 -7.21 -16.95 12.80
N ILE A 531 -8.05 -17.27 11.81
CA ILE A 531 -9.50 -17.03 11.83
C ILE A 531 -10.29 -18.33 11.98
N ASN A 532 -11.51 -18.23 12.51
CA ASN A 532 -12.39 -19.39 12.68
C ASN A 532 -13.05 -19.85 11.36
N ILE A 533 -13.61 -21.06 11.38
CA ILE A 533 -14.30 -21.67 10.22
C ILE A 533 -15.84 -21.63 10.34
N HIS A 534 -16.41 -20.84 11.26
CA HIS A 534 -17.81 -20.94 11.70
C HIS A 534 -18.69 -19.73 11.36
N ASP A 535 -18.12 -18.66 10.80
CA ASP A 535 -18.84 -17.42 10.51
C ASP A 535 -18.55 -16.82 9.12
N LEU A 536 -19.08 -15.62 8.88
CA LEU A 536 -18.99 -14.91 7.61
C LEU A 536 -17.78 -13.98 7.50
N THR A 537 -16.72 -14.17 8.30
CA THR A 537 -15.52 -13.32 8.30
C THR A 537 -14.97 -13.07 6.89
N LEU A 538 -14.74 -14.14 6.11
CA LEU A 538 -14.17 -14.04 4.77
C LEU A 538 -15.11 -13.28 3.81
N PRO A 539 -16.41 -13.65 3.65
CA PRO A 539 -17.36 -12.86 2.86
C PRO A 539 -17.51 -11.40 3.32
N GLN A 540 -17.57 -11.15 4.63
CA GLN A 540 -17.77 -9.83 5.22
C GLN A 540 -16.64 -8.87 4.83
N GLN A 541 -15.40 -9.33 4.88
CA GLN A 541 -14.23 -8.50 4.60
C GLN A 541 -13.86 -8.54 3.10
N GLY A 542 -14.85 -8.23 2.25
CA GLY A 542 -14.68 -8.09 0.81
C GLY A 542 -14.37 -9.41 0.08
N GLY A 543 -14.84 -10.55 0.60
CA GLY A 543 -14.52 -11.87 0.03
C GLY A 543 -13.04 -12.19 0.15
N ALA A 544 -12.50 -12.12 1.37
CA ALA A 544 -11.10 -12.45 1.62
C ALA A 544 -10.81 -13.93 1.33
N ASP A 545 -9.56 -14.20 0.95
CA ASP A 545 -9.01 -15.54 0.83
C ASP A 545 -7.74 -15.67 1.67
N GLU A 546 -7.23 -16.87 1.81
CA GLU A 546 -6.08 -17.17 2.66
C GLU A 546 -4.80 -17.31 1.84
N ASP A 547 -4.74 -16.65 0.68
CA ASP A 547 -3.61 -16.73 -0.25
C ASP A 547 -2.49 -15.71 0.06
N GLY A 548 -2.67 -14.91 1.11
CA GLY A 548 -1.75 -13.88 1.60
C GLY A 548 -2.41 -12.54 1.95
N ASP A 549 -3.75 -12.49 2.03
CA ASP A 549 -4.50 -11.34 2.52
C ASP A 549 -4.10 -10.93 3.94
N SER A 550 -4.44 -9.70 4.31
CA SER A 550 -4.09 -9.18 5.62
C SER A 550 -5.16 -8.24 6.16
N PHE A 551 -5.44 -8.36 7.45
CA PHE A 551 -6.38 -7.50 8.17
C PHE A 551 -5.62 -6.55 9.06
N PHE A 552 -6.05 -5.29 9.10
CA PHE A 552 -5.65 -4.36 10.14
C PHE A 552 -6.44 -4.71 11.40
N LEU A 553 -5.74 -5.10 12.46
CA LEU A 553 -6.33 -5.43 13.76
C LEU A 553 -6.02 -4.32 14.76
N THR A 554 -7.03 -3.91 15.52
CA THR A 554 -6.89 -2.89 16.56
C THR A 554 -7.76 -3.19 17.77
N THR A 555 -7.15 -3.02 18.95
CA THR A 555 -7.83 -3.10 20.25
C THR A 555 -8.17 -1.73 20.82
N ASN A 556 -8.13 -0.67 19.99
CA ASN A 556 -8.43 0.69 20.40
C ASN A 556 -9.92 0.85 20.72
N GLU A 557 -10.21 1.26 21.96
CA GLU A 557 -11.57 1.30 22.50
C GLU A 557 -12.48 2.33 21.81
N ILE A 558 -11.92 3.46 21.34
CA ILE A 558 -12.70 4.45 20.58
C ILE A 558 -13.16 3.85 19.25
N LEU A 559 -12.27 3.12 18.55
CA LEU A 559 -12.62 2.46 17.30
C LEU A 559 -13.66 1.36 17.54
N ILE A 560 -13.43 0.49 18.53
CA ILE A 560 -14.35 -0.60 18.91
C ILE A 560 -15.74 -0.05 19.23
N GLY A 561 -15.83 0.99 20.05
CA GLY A 561 -17.08 1.66 20.42
C GLY A 561 -17.71 2.51 19.31
N SER A 562 -17.12 2.55 18.12
CA SER A 562 -17.63 3.26 16.94
C SER A 562 -18.04 2.33 15.81
N LYS A 563 -18.07 1.01 16.04
CA LYS A 563 -18.60 0.04 15.07
C LYS A 563 -20.08 0.35 14.77
N ILE A 564 -20.42 0.45 13.48
CA ILE A 564 -21.81 0.56 13.01
C ILE A 564 -22.35 -0.85 12.73
N ASP A 565 -23.42 -1.25 13.40
CA ASP A 565 -24.04 -2.55 13.16
C ASP A 565 -24.98 -2.48 11.95
N LYS A 566 -24.59 -3.22 10.92
CA LYS A 566 -25.29 -3.33 9.64
C LYS A 566 -25.20 -4.79 9.17
N PRO A 567 -26.28 -5.38 8.65
CA PRO A 567 -26.25 -6.72 8.08
C PRO A 567 -25.17 -6.87 7.00
N ILE A 568 -24.47 -8.01 7.01
CA ILE A 568 -23.34 -8.29 6.13
C ILE A 568 -23.82 -8.33 4.67
N VAL A 569 -23.11 -7.64 3.79
CA VAL A 569 -23.34 -7.71 2.35
C VAL A 569 -22.56 -8.88 1.75
N VAL A 570 -23.28 -9.87 1.22
CA VAL A 570 -22.71 -11.07 0.61
C VAL A 570 -22.97 -11.06 -0.90
N ASP A 571 -21.95 -11.45 -1.67
CA ASP A 571 -22.07 -11.67 -3.10
C ASP A 571 -22.50 -13.11 -3.35
N MET A 572 -23.79 -13.32 -3.65
CA MET A 572 -24.35 -14.66 -3.87
C MET A 572 -23.89 -15.30 -5.19
N ASP A 573 -23.39 -14.50 -6.14
CA ASP A 573 -22.90 -14.95 -7.44
C ASP A 573 -21.36 -14.86 -7.51
N ASP A 574 -20.68 -15.08 -6.38
CA ASP A 574 -19.22 -15.01 -6.32
C ASP A 574 -18.56 -16.02 -7.30
N LYS A 575 -17.35 -15.70 -7.77
CA LYS A 575 -16.57 -16.49 -8.73
C LYS A 575 -17.18 -16.63 -10.14
N GLN A 576 -18.22 -15.87 -10.48
CA GLN A 576 -18.75 -15.80 -11.86
C GLN A 576 -17.68 -15.29 -12.84
N ALA A 577 -17.53 -15.97 -13.98
CA ALA A 577 -16.58 -15.64 -15.03
C ALA A 577 -17.23 -15.68 -16.42
N VAL A 578 -16.56 -15.10 -17.42
CA VAL A 578 -16.97 -15.24 -18.82
C VAL A 578 -16.78 -16.67 -19.31
N THR A 579 -17.50 -17.04 -20.36
CA THR A 579 -17.37 -18.36 -20.99
C THR A 579 -15.98 -18.55 -21.60
N PRO A 580 -15.43 -19.77 -21.57
CA PRO A 580 -14.20 -20.08 -22.28
C PRO A 580 -14.29 -19.77 -23.77
N VAL A 581 -13.18 -19.26 -24.33
CA VAL A 581 -13.01 -19.00 -25.77
C VAL A 581 -11.71 -19.62 -26.25
N GLU A 582 -11.52 -19.70 -27.56
CA GLU A 582 -10.25 -20.15 -28.14
C GLU A 582 -9.08 -19.23 -27.75
N TYR A 583 -7.96 -19.84 -27.37
CA TYR A 583 -6.73 -19.14 -27.03
C TYR A 583 -5.96 -18.76 -28.31
N ASN A 584 -6.42 -17.71 -28.97
CA ASN A 584 -5.89 -17.20 -30.24
C ASN A 584 -5.56 -15.69 -30.17
N ALA A 585 -4.91 -15.16 -31.21
CA ALA A 585 -4.44 -13.78 -31.24
C ALA A 585 -5.57 -12.74 -31.08
N GLU A 586 -6.72 -12.97 -31.71
CA GLU A 586 -7.88 -12.08 -31.65
C GLU A 586 -8.44 -11.97 -30.23
N ASN A 587 -8.68 -13.11 -29.57
CA ASN A 587 -9.21 -13.12 -28.21
C ASN A 587 -8.17 -12.60 -27.18
N ILE A 588 -6.87 -12.81 -27.41
CA ILE A 588 -5.79 -12.20 -26.60
C ILE A 588 -5.80 -10.68 -26.77
N LEU A 589 -5.97 -10.16 -27.99
CA LEU A 589 -6.08 -8.73 -28.23
C LEU A 589 -7.28 -8.13 -27.50
N HIS A 590 -8.44 -8.77 -27.58
CA HIS A 590 -9.64 -8.32 -26.84
C HIS A 590 -9.39 -8.28 -25.33
N TYR A 591 -8.76 -9.32 -24.76
CA TYR A 591 -8.33 -9.33 -23.36
C TYR A 591 -7.36 -8.18 -23.06
N GLU A 592 -6.35 -7.96 -23.90
CA GLU A 592 -5.33 -6.93 -23.70
C GLU A 592 -5.91 -5.52 -23.66
N CYS A 593 -6.89 -5.23 -24.53
CA CYS A 593 -7.58 -3.94 -24.59
C CYS A 593 -8.47 -3.70 -23.36
N ASN A 594 -9.20 -4.72 -22.92
CA ASN A 594 -10.22 -4.59 -21.88
C ASN A 594 -9.67 -4.59 -20.45
N SER A 595 -8.48 -5.13 -20.20
CA SER A 595 -7.92 -5.32 -18.87
C SER A 595 -6.96 -4.21 -18.40
N ARG A 596 -7.04 -3.01 -19.00
CA ARG A 596 -6.10 -1.89 -18.77
C ARG A 596 -6.67 -0.73 -17.97
N ASP A 597 -7.92 -0.83 -17.52
CA ASP A 597 -8.55 0.14 -16.63
C ASP A 597 -8.66 -0.41 -15.20
N ASN A 598 -8.84 0.49 -14.24
CA ASN A 598 -9.10 0.15 -12.84
C ASN A 598 -10.19 1.09 -12.32
N ARG A 599 -11.39 0.55 -12.06
CA ARG A 599 -12.52 1.35 -11.56
C ARG A 599 -12.67 1.30 -10.04
N ILE A 600 -11.81 0.61 -9.31
CA ILE A 600 -11.86 0.53 -7.84
C ILE A 600 -11.85 1.94 -7.24
N GLY A 601 -10.96 2.82 -7.72
CA GLY A 601 -10.90 4.20 -7.25
C GLY A 601 -12.12 5.04 -7.62
N GLU A 602 -12.78 4.77 -8.76
CA GLU A 602 -14.05 5.43 -9.12
C GLU A 602 -15.16 5.00 -8.16
N ILE A 603 -15.31 3.69 -7.92
CA ILE A 603 -16.30 3.11 -7.01
C ILE A 603 -16.11 3.62 -5.59
N THR A 604 -14.88 3.57 -5.06
CA THR A 604 -14.57 4.07 -3.71
C THR A 604 -14.88 5.56 -3.58
N ASN A 605 -14.61 6.38 -4.60
CA ASN A 605 -14.92 7.82 -4.55
C ASN A 605 -16.44 8.09 -4.55
N ILE A 606 -17.21 7.32 -5.31
CA ILE A 606 -18.69 7.39 -5.28
C ILE A 606 -19.19 7.03 -3.88
N ALA A 607 -18.72 5.92 -3.30
CA ALA A 607 -19.09 5.49 -1.96
C ALA A 607 -18.73 6.54 -0.91
N THR A 608 -17.52 7.10 -1.00
CA THR A 608 -17.03 8.17 -0.12
C THR A 608 -17.90 9.42 -0.21
N ALA A 609 -18.33 9.81 -1.42
CA ALA A 609 -19.23 10.93 -1.62
C ALA A 609 -20.59 10.70 -0.97
N ILE A 610 -21.17 9.50 -1.10
CA ILE A 610 -22.46 9.14 -0.49
C ILE A 610 -22.35 9.11 1.04
N LEU A 611 -21.35 8.40 1.60
CA LEU A 611 -21.16 8.26 3.06
C LEU A 611 -20.94 9.59 3.77
N ASN A 612 -20.35 10.57 3.09
CA ASN A 612 -20.08 11.88 3.67
C ASN A 612 -21.13 12.93 3.32
N GLN A 613 -22.17 12.58 2.56
CA GLN A 613 -23.31 13.45 2.27
C GLN A 613 -24.36 13.27 3.38
N VAL A 614 -24.36 14.19 4.34
CA VAL A 614 -25.33 14.16 5.44
C VAL A 614 -26.74 14.31 4.86
N THR A 615 -27.55 13.28 5.08
CA THR A 615 -28.90 13.14 4.51
C THR A 615 -29.87 12.96 5.68
N GLU A 616 -30.91 13.80 5.75
CA GLU A 616 -31.85 13.81 6.87
C GLU A 616 -33.12 13.01 6.60
N ASP A 617 -33.55 12.90 5.35
CA ASP A 617 -34.76 12.19 4.97
C ASP A 617 -34.53 10.66 4.94
N GLU A 618 -35.44 9.90 5.55
CA GLU A 618 -35.32 8.45 5.69
C GLU A 618 -35.26 7.72 4.34
N ASN A 619 -36.04 8.17 3.36
CA ASN A 619 -36.07 7.57 2.04
C ASN A 619 -34.71 7.68 1.32
N SER A 620 -34.07 8.85 1.35
CA SER A 620 -32.73 9.00 0.76
C SER A 620 -31.65 8.33 1.59
N ARG A 621 -31.78 8.24 2.93
CA ARG A 621 -30.87 7.44 3.76
C ARG A 621 -30.88 5.97 3.35
N LYS A 622 -32.07 5.35 3.28
CA LYS A 622 -32.22 3.96 2.82
C LYS A 622 -31.65 3.78 1.41
N ARG A 623 -31.98 4.68 0.48
CA ARG A 623 -31.42 4.64 -0.89
C ARG A 623 -29.89 4.73 -0.90
N ASN A 624 -29.31 5.58 -0.05
CA ASN A 624 -27.87 5.70 0.07
C ASN A 624 -27.25 4.42 0.65
N GLU A 625 -27.85 3.82 1.68
CA GLU A 625 -27.41 2.54 2.25
C GLU A 625 -27.46 1.39 1.24
N ASP A 626 -28.52 1.32 0.43
CA ASP A 626 -28.65 0.37 -0.67
C ASP A 626 -27.56 0.63 -1.74
N ASN A 627 -27.36 1.90 -2.11
CA ASN A 627 -26.30 2.28 -3.05
C ASN A 627 -24.90 1.90 -2.54
N ILE A 628 -24.61 2.11 -1.24
CA ILE A 628 -23.33 1.71 -0.64
C ILE A 628 -23.16 0.19 -0.67
N SER A 629 -24.19 -0.57 -0.28
CA SER A 629 -24.18 -2.03 -0.31
C SER A 629 -23.93 -2.55 -1.73
N LEU A 630 -24.57 -1.91 -2.71
CA LEU A 630 -24.38 -2.24 -4.13
C LEU A 630 -22.96 -1.87 -4.60
N LEU A 631 -22.42 -0.72 -4.19
CA LEU A 631 -21.05 -0.30 -4.51
C LEU A 631 -19.99 -1.25 -3.93
N ARG A 632 -20.22 -1.85 -2.76
CA ARG A 632 -19.39 -2.95 -2.25
C ARG A 632 -19.37 -4.11 -3.24
N LEU A 633 -20.53 -4.56 -3.72
CA LEU A 633 -20.62 -5.65 -4.69
C LEU A 633 -19.93 -5.29 -6.03
N TYR A 634 -20.13 -4.06 -6.53
CA TYR A 634 -19.39 -3.54 -7.70
C TYR A 634 -17.87 -3.60 -7.48
N GLN A 635 -17.39 -3.23 -6.29
CA GLN A 635 -15.97 -3.24 -5.97
C GLN A 635 -15.40 -4.66 -6.00
N GLY A 636 -16.09 -5.64 -5.41
CA GLY A 636 -15.70 -7.06 -5.46
C GLY A 636 -15.57 -7.58 -6.89
N LYS A 637 -16.61 -7.41 -7.72
CA LYS A 637 -16.57 -7.82 -9.13
C LYS A 637 -15.45 -7.13 -9.92
N GLU A 638 -15.15 -5.87 -9.62
CA GLU A 638 -14.08 -5.11 -10.27
C GLU A 638 -12.67 -5.57 -9.84
N ILE A 639 -12.50 -6.01 -8.59
CA ILE A 639 -11.24 -6.60 -8.10
C ILE A 639 -10.92 -7.88 -8.88
N ASP A 640 -11.93 -8.71 -9.12
CA ASP A 640 -11.78 -10.01 -9.79
C ASP A 640 -11.87 -9.96 -11.31
N PHE A 641 -12.34 -8.86 -11.90
CA PHE A 641 -12.50 -8.69 -13.35
C PHE A 641 -11.27 -9.12 -14.17
N ILE A 642 -10.06 -8.88 -13.66
CA ILE A 642 -8.82 -9.23 -14.36
C ILE A 642 -8.60 -10.75 -14.44
N LYS A 643 -9.21 -11.52 -13.54
CA LYS A 643 -9.17 -12.99 -13.53
C LYS A 643 -10.45 -13.58 -14.13
N THR A 644 -11.60 -12.93 -14.01
CA THR A 644 -12.90 -13.49 -14.43
C THR A 644 -13.35 -13.00 -15.80
N GLY A 645 -12.85 -11.85 -16.27
CA GLY A 645 -13.37 -11.14 -17.44
C GLY A 645 -14.78 -10.57 -17.24
N TYR A 646 -15.38 -10.76 -16.06
CA TYR A 646 -16.75 -10.39 -15.75
C TYR A 646 -16.78 -9.14 -14.87
N ARG A 647 -17.55 -8.13 -15.26
CA ARG A 647 -17.71 -6.89 -14.49
C ARG A 647 -19.12 -6.35 -14.59
N TRP A 648 -19.55 -5.63 -13.57
CA TRP A 648 -20.80 -4.89 -13.60
C TRP A 648 -20.60 -3.46 -14.11
N THR A 649 -21.58 -2.97 -14.87
CA THR A 649 -21.57 -1.59 -15.38
C THR A 649 -22.19 -0.64 -14.37
N LEU A 650 -21.40 0.30 -13.83
CA LEU A 650 -21.91 1.37 -12.97
C LEU A 650 -22.98 2.21 -13.67
N SER A 651 -24.12 2.39 -13.00
CA SER A 651 -25.24 3.20 -13.50
C SER A 651 -24.85 4.67 -13.67
N LYS A 652 -25.50 5.36 -14.63
CA LYS A 652 -25.29 6.81 -14.85
C LYS A 652 -25.60 7.61 -13.58
N HIS A 653 -26.61 7.20 -12.82
CA HIS A 653 -27.00 7.83 -11.56
C HIS A 653 -25.86 7.80 -10.52
N LEU A 654 -25.27 6.63 -10.25
CA LEU A 654 -24.15 6.51 -9.30
C LEU A 654 -22.94 7.35 -9.72
N ARG A 655 -22.65 7.42 -11.03
CA ARG A 655 -21.56 8.27 -11.54
C ARG A 655 -21.79 9.77 -11.32
N THR A 656 -23.03 10.23 -11.08
CA THR A 656 -23.29 11.65 -10.81
C THR A 656 -22.65 12.14 -9.50
N TYR A 657 -22.47 11.26 -8.51
CA TYR A 657 -21.78 11.58 -7.26
C TYR A 657 -20.30 11.95 -7.47
N MET A 658 -19.68 11.55 -8.60
CA MET A 658 -18.31 11.94 -8.93
C MET A 658 -18.15 13.43 -9.31
N LYS A 659 -19.25 14.12 -9.62
CA LYS A 659 -19.23 15.55 -9.99
C LYS A 659 -18.74 16.43 -8.84
N LYS A 660 -19.09 16.07 -7.60
CA LYS A 660 -18.67 16.77 -6.39
C LYS A 660 -18.22 15.76 -5.35
N ILE A 661 -16.96 15.85 -4.94
CA ILE A 661 -16.41 15.00 -3.87
C ILE A 661 -16.42 15.73 -2.52
N PRO A 662 -16.35 15.02 -1.38
CA PRO A 662 -16.21 15.66 -0.07
C PRO A 662 -14.94 16.53 0.00
N TYR A 663 -15.02 17.63 0.74
CA TYR A 663 -13.93 18.62 0.82
C TYR A 663 -12.60 18.02 1.30
N PHE A 664 -12.61 17.22 2.38
CA PHE A 664 -11.40 16.55 2.88
C PHE A 664 -10.68 15.73 1.79
N LEU A 665 -11.43 15.11 0.87
CA LEU A 665 -10.88 14.22 -0.16
C LEU A 665 -10.12 15.00 -1.24
N LEU A 666 -10.32 16.32 -1.38
CA LEU A 666 -9.54 17.15 -2.27
C LEU A 666 -8.04 17.09 -1.95
N TYR A 667 -7.66 16.91 -0.68
CA TYR A 667 -6.25 16.78 -0.28
C TYR A 667 -5.59 15.48 -0.78
N ASN A 668 -6.38 14.49 -1.20
CA ASN A 668 -5.89 13.29 -1.90
C ASN A 668 -5.76 13.53 -3.43
N TYR A 669 -6.36 14.60 -3.96
CA TYR A 669 -6.37 14.94 -5.39
C TYR A 669 -5.92 16.38 -5.64
N PRO A 670 -4.60 16.67 -5.63
CA PRO A 670 -4.07 18.05 -5.74
C PRO A 670 -4.61 18.85 -6.93
N LYS A 671 -4.75 18.22 -8.11
CA LYS A 671 -5.34 18.86 -9.30
C LYS A 671 -6.80 19.28 -9.08
N LYS A 672 -7.60 18.47 -8.38
CA LYS A 672 -8.99 18.83 -8.05
C LYS A 672 -9.05 19.94 -6.99
N LEU A 673 -8.11 19.95 -6.04
CA LEU A 673 -7.99 21.02 -5.05
C LEU A 673 -7.62 22.36 -5.70
N GLU A 674 -6.71 22.36 -6.68
CA GLU A 674 -6.36 23.55 -7.45
C GLU A 674 -7.57 24.11 -8.21
N VAL A 675 -8.33 23.25 -8.90
CA VAL A 675 -9.58 23.63 -9.56
C VAL A 675 -10.59 24.22 -8.56
N TYR A 676 -10.75 23.58 -7.40
CA TYR A 676 -11.64 24.09 -6.33
C TYR A 676 -11.25 25.50 -5.90
N ASN A 677 -9.96 25.75 -5.67
CA ASN A 677 -9.45 27.05 -5.25
C ASN A 677 -9.65 28.11 -6.34
N LYS A 678 -9.38 27.78 -7.61
CA LYS A 678 -9.63 28.69 -8.75
C LYS A 678 -11.10 29.09 -8.86
N ILE A 679 -12.01 28.12 -8.75
CA ILE A 679 -13.46 28.38 -8.76
C ILE A 679 -13.86 29.25 -7.56
N ARG A 680 -13.34 28.95 -6.36
CA ARG A 680 -13.65 29.72 -5.15
C ARG A 680 -13.20 31.17 -5.27
N GLU A 681 -12.01 31.43 -5.80
CA GLU A 681 -11.52 32.80 -6.00
C GLU A 681 -12.34 33.54 -7.07
N ALA A 682 -12.67 32.89 -8.20
CA ALA A 682 -13.53 33.48 -9.23
C ALA A 682 -14.93 33.83 -8.70
N ASN A 683 -15.49 32.98 -7.84
CA ASN A 683 -16.82 33.19 -7.25
C ASN A 683 -16.88 34.30 -6.20
N LYS A 684 -15.73 34.84 -5.72
CA LYS A 684 -15.73 35.98 -4.77
C LYS A 684 -16.22 37.27 -5.41
N THR A 685 -15.98 37.44 -6.71
CA THR A 685 -16.28 38.66 -7.47
C THR A 685 -17.43 38.46 -8.46
N ALA A 686 -17.93 37.24 -8.64
CA ALA A 686 -19.05 36.92 -9.52
C ALA A 686 -20.41 37.25 -8.86
N GLY A 687 -21.37 37.75 -9.65
CA GLY A 687 -22.76 37.84 -9.24
C GLY A 687 -23.37 36.46 -9.00
N ASP A 688 -24.46 36.37 -8.22
CA ASP A 688 -25.03 35.08 -7.80
C ASP A 688 -25.41 34.15 -8.97
N ASN A 689 -25.86 34.71 -10.09
CA ASN A 689 -26.21 33.95 -11.30
C ASN A 689 -24.98 33.50 -12.13
N ASP A 690 -23.81 34.10 -11.91
CA ASP A 690 -22.57 33.83 -12.66
C ASP A 690 -21.62 32.91 -11.88
N LYS A 691 -22.01 32.46 -10.67
CA LYS A 691 -21.18 31.60 -9.83
C LYS A 691 -20.99 30.23 -10.47
N ILE A 692 -19.73 29.85 -10.65
CA ILE A 692 -19.35 28.54 -11.17
C ILE A 692 -19.59 27.49 -10.07
N PRO A 693 -20.27 26.37 -10.35
CA PRO A 693 -20.48 25.31 -9.36
C PRO A 693 -19.15 24.72 -8.87
N LEU A 694 -19.00 24.61 -7.55
CA LEU A 694 -17.83 23.96 -6.94
C LEU A 694 -17.78 22.46 -7.30
N ASN A 695 -16.56 21.95 -7.51
CA ASN A 695 -16.27 20.52 -7.75
C ASN A 695 -16.15 19.68 -6.47
N ALA A 696 -16.47 20.26 -5.31
CA ALA A 696 -16.51 19.60 -4.02
C ALA A 696 -17.60 20.19 -3.12
N PHE A 697 -17.99 19.44 -2.09
CA PHE A 697 -18.96 19.89 -1.08
C PHE A 697 -18.38 19.76 0.34
N ARG A 698 -18.81 20.65 1.24
CA ARG A 698 -18.57 20.54 2.68
C ARG A 698 -19.79 19.93 3.35
N SER A 699 -19.59 19.20 4.44
CA SER A 699 -20.64 18.55 5.24
C SER A 699 -20.15 18.38 6.69
N PRO A 700 -21.05 18.18 7.67
CA PRO A 700 -20.66 17.96 9.06
C PRO A 700 -20.17 16.52 9.33
N SER A 701 -19.52 15.86 8.35
CA SER A 701 -18.97 14.53 8.54
C SER A 701 -17.69 14.55 9.37
N ALA A 702 -17.43 13.47 10.11
CA ALA A 702 -16.22 13.33 10.93
C ALA A 702 -14.92 13.59 10.14
N LEU A 703 -14.82 13.14 8.89
CA LEU A 703 -13.62 13.38 8.07
C LEU A 703 -13.43 14.85 7.67
N ASN A 704 -14.52 15.63 7.51
CA ASN A 704 -14.40 17.07 7.35
C ASN A 704 -14.04 17.78 8.67
N GLU A 705 -14.55 17.31 9.81
CA GLU A 705 -14.13 17.78 11.14
C GLU A 705 -12.62 17.59 11.32
N LEU A 706 -12.10 16.39 11.03
CA LEU A 706 -10.67 16.11 11.07
C LEU A 706 -9.87 17.00 10.12
N CYS A 707 -10.38 17.23 8.91
CA CYS A 707 -9.75 18.10 7.93
C CYS A 707 -9.64 19.55 8.44
N ASP A 708 -10.71 20.10 8.99
CA ASP A 708 -10.74 21.47 9.51
C ASP A 708 -9.85 21.57 10.78
N TYR A 709 -9.90 20.59 11.69
CA TYR A 709 -9.01 20.49 12.85
C TYR A 709 -7.54 20.48 12.43
N ALA A 710 -7.18 19.60 11.49
CA ALA A 710 -5.82 19.48 10.97
C ALA A 710 -5.33 20.79 10.31
N ALA A 711 -6.21 21.49 9.59
CA ALA A 711 -5.88 22.78 9.00
C ALA A 711 -5.67 23.87 10.05
N GLN A 712 -6.49 23.91 11.11
CA GLN A 712 -6.31 24.87 12.20
C GLN A 712 -5.05 24.58 13.03
N TRP A 713 -4.79 23.30 13.34
CA TRP A 713 -3.58 22.84 14.02
C TRP A 713 -2.32 23.18 13.20
N GLU A 714 -2.30 22.91 11.90
CA GLU A 714 -1.20 23.26 11.00
C GLU A 714 -0.96 24.78 11.01
N ARG A 715 -2.02 25.58 10.93
CA ARG A 715 -1.90 27.04 10.96
C ARG A 715 -1.22 27.54 12.24
N LYS A 716 -1.63 27.01 13.40
CA LYS A 716 -1.06 27.37 14.71
C LYS A 716 0.39 26.91 14.86
N ASN A 717 0.68 25.65 14.55
CA ASN A 717 1.96 25.01 14.87
C ASN A 717 3.02 25.09 13.76
N LEU A 718 2.65 25.42 12.52
CA LEU A 718 3.61 25.56 11.41
C LEU A 718 3.70 26.97 10.86
N ILE A 719 2.56 27.59 10.58
CA ILE A 719 2.51 28.88 9.89
C ILE A 719 2.76 30.03 10.86
N TRP A 720 2.13 29.98 12.04
CA TRP A 720 2.23 31.01 13.06
C TRP A 720 3.29 30.75 14.13
N ASP A 721 3.98 29.63 14.04
CA ASP A 721 5.04 29.29 14.97
C ASP A 721 6.29 30.15 14.72
N ARG A 722 6.61 30.98 15.72
CA ARG A 722 7.76 31.89 15.76
C ARG A 722 8.85 31.46 16.75
N SER A 723 8.76 30.24 17.29
CA SER A 723 9.68 29.75 18.33
C SER A 723 11.08 29.33 17.82
N ALA A 724 11.43 29.62 16.56
CA ALA A 724 12.77 29.33 16.03
C ALA A 724 13.83 30.27 16.63
N GLY A 725 14.93 29.71 17.12
CA GLY A 725 16.09 30.47 17.62
C GLY A 725 17.03 30.85 16.47
N SER A 726 17.78 31.95 16.60
CA SER A 726 18.87 32.27 15.68
C SER A 726 20.18 31.79 16.29
N ASN A 727 20.87 30.83 15.66
CA ASN A 727 22.11 30.24 16.18
C ASN A 727 23.36 30.72 15.41
N GLY A 728 23.31 31.93 14.87
CA GLY A 728 24.43 32.51 14.12
C GLY A 728 25.69 32.69 14.97
N ASP A 729 25.55 32.84 16.28
CA ASP A 729 26.65 32.87 17.26
C ASP A 729 27.49 31.60 17.22
N LEU A 730 26.86 30.43 17.06
CA LEU A 730 27.57 29.16 17.01
C LEU A 730 28.28 28.92 15.67
N LEU A 731 27.80 29.56 14.60
CA LEU A 731 28.25 29.31 13.24
C LEU A 731 29.35 30.27 12.80
N ILE A 732 29.64 31.30 13.59
CA ILE A 732 30.62 32.34 13.28
C ILE A 732 31.95 32.08 13.97
N ASP A 733 33.04 32.42 13.31
CA ASP A 733 34.37 32.45 13.89
C ASP A 733 34.55 33.75 14.70
N HIS A 734 34.69 33.62 16.01
CA HIS A 734 34.82 34.75 16.92
C HIS A 734 36.20 35.42 16.88
N GLU A 735 37.19 34.79 16.25
CA GLU A 735 38.53 35.37 16.09
C GLU A 735 38.59 36.37 14.91
N VAL A 736 37.56 36.39 14.06
CA VAL A 736 37.51 37.21 12.85
C VAL A 736 36.79 38.54 13.10
N ALA A 737 37.47 39.65 12.81
CA ALA A 737 36.89 41.00 12.91
C ALA A 737 35.97 41.32 11.72
N LEU A 738 34.66 41.45 11.99
CA LEU A 738 33.64 41.69 10.97
C LEU A 738 33.14 43.15 10.96
N THR A 739 34.02 44.09 10.63
CA THR A 739 33.78 45.55 10.73
C THR A 739 33.43 46.23 9.40
N ASP A 740 33.65 45.57 8.26
CA ASP A 740 33.39 46.16 6.93
C ASP A 740 31.87 46.30 6.66
N GLN A 741 31.40 47.55 6.70
CA GLN A 741 30.00 47.88 6.46
C GLN A 741 29.61 47.82 4.98
N GLU A 742 30.54 48.05 4.06
CA GLU A 742 30.23 48.05 2.63
C GLU A 742 30.08 46.63 2.12
N LEU A 743 30.95 45.72 2.55
CA LEU A 743 30.84 44.30 2.26
C LEU A 743 29.53 43.71 2.82
N MET A 744 29.15 44.06 4.06
CA MET A 744 27.85 43.63 4.61
C MET A 744 26.65 44.15 3.81
N ARG A 745 26.71 45.39 3.29
CA ARG A 745 25.65 45.92 2.40
C ARG A 745 25.62 45.20 1.07
N GLN A 746 26.77 44.90 0.47
CA GLN A 746 26.89 44.14 -0.77
C GLN A 746 26.27 42.75 -0.61
N ILE A 747 26.64 42.01 0.45
CA ILE A 747 26.08 40.70 0.77
C ILE A 747 24.58 40.77 0.98
N LYS A 748 24.08 41.78 1.72
CA LYS A 748 22.64 41.96 1.94
C LYS A 748 21.88 42.19 0.62
N ARG A 749 22.43 42.98 -0.31
CA ARG A 749 21.83 43.17 -1.64
C ARG A 749 21.79 41.86 -2.42
N LEU A 750 22.87 41.09 -2.40
CA LEU A 750 22.96 39.79 -3.07
C LEU A 750 21.92 38.80 -2.51
N LEU A 751 21.81 38.66 -1.19
CA LEU A 751 20.82 37.79 -0.54
C LEU A 751 19.37 38.20 -0.86
N ASN A 752 19.08 39.50 -0.93
CA ASN A 752 17.75 40.00 -1.30
C ASN A 752 17.41 39.71 -2.76
N ARG A 753 18.39 39.83 -3.67
CA ARG A 753 18.22 39.48 -5.09
C ARG A 753 17.98 37.98 -5.23
N PHE A 754 18.82 37.16 -4.60
CA PHE A 754 18.65 35.71 -4.55
C PHE A 754 17.26 35.30 -4.04
N LYS A 755 16.78 35.91 -2.95
CA LYS A 755 15.46 35.63 -2.39
C LYS A 755 14.33 35.95 -3.37
N THR A 756 14.49 36.97 -4.20
CA THR A 756 13.51 37.35 -5.22
C THR A 756 13.53 36.35 -6.37
N ASP A 757 14.72 36.04 -6.88
CA ASP A 757 14.91 35.11 -7.99
C ASP A 757 14.46 33.69 -7.62
N LEU A 758 14.79 33.23 -6.41
CA LEU A 758 14.36 31.94 -5.89
C LEU A 758 12.83 31.83 -5.82
N ARG A 759 12.13 32.90 -5.42
CA ARG A 759 10.66 32.91 -5.39
C ARG A 759 10.06 32.85 -6.79
N ASN A 760 10.62 33.61 -7.73
CA ASN A 760 10.16 33.63 -9.11
C ASN A 760 10.37 32.26 -9.76
N ALA A 761 11.54 31.66 -9.58
CA ALA A 761 11.85 30.34 -10.09
C ALA A 761 10.94 29.24 -9.54
N ILE A 762 10.59 29.30 -8.25
CA ILE A 762 9.60 28.38 -7.67
C ILE A 762 8.22 28.60 -8.28
N ALA A 763 7.83 29.84 -8.55
CA ALA A 763 6.52 30.16 -9.14
C ALA A 763 6.44 29.78 -10.63
N GLU A 764 7.56 29.86 -11.35
CA GLU A 764 7.67 29.59 -12.79
C GLU A 764 8.16 28.17 -13.12
N GLU A 765 8.37 27.33 -12.09
CA GLU A 765 8.90 25.96 -12.21
C GLU A 765 10.26 25.88 -12.94
N GLU A 766 11.11 26.90 -12.79
CA GLU A 766 12.44 26.94 -13.40
C GLU A 766 13.45 26.00 -12.69
N ASP A 767 14.55 25.71 -13.39
CA ASP A 767 15.65 24.90 -12.83
C ASP A 767 16.37 25.66 -11.70
N LEU A 768 16.01 25.30 -10.47
CA LEU A 768 16.61 25.84 -9.25
C LEU A 768 18.13 25.59 -9.18
N GLY A 769 18.65 24.53 -9.82
CA GLY A 769 20.09 24.23 -9.83
C GLY A 769 20.87 25.33 -10.53
N ARG A 770 20.40 25.77 -11.70
CA ARG A 770 21.03 26.83 -12.48
C ARG A 770 21.10 28.17 -11.74
N ILE A 771 20.04 28.52 -11.00
CA ILE A 771 20.03 29.75 -10.19
C ILE A 771 21.04 29.62 -9.05
N MET A 772 21.07 28.49 -8.36
CA MET A 772 22.05 28.24 -7.30
C MET A 772 23.48 28.35 -7.82
N ASP A 773 23.78 27.73 -8.97
CA ASP A 773 25.11 27.75 -9.58
C ASP A 773 25.56 29.17 -9.96
N SER A 774 24.67 29.98 -10.55
CA SER A 774 24.93 31.38 -10.90
C SER A 774 25.33 32.20 -9.66
N TYR A 775 24.58 32.06 -8.56
CA TYR A 775 24.89 32.76 -7.31
C TYR A 775 26.14 32.20 -6.63
N HIS A 776 26.44 30.90 -6.78
CA HIS A 776 27.70 30.31 -6.29
C HIS A 776 28.90 30.93 -7.00
N GLU A 777 28.85 31.09 -8.33
CA GLU A 777 29.89 31.75 -9.11
C GLU A 777 30.05 33.23 -8.73
N GLU A 778 28.95 33.97 -8.61
CA GLU A 778 29.01 35.38 -8.22
C GLU A 778 29.65 35.56 -6.84
N ILE A 779 29.33 34.69 -5.88
CA ILE A 779 29.92 34.72 -4.54
C ILE A 779 31.41 34.36 -4.58
N ARG A 780 31.82 33.38 -5.38
CA ARG A 780 33.24 33.00 -5.56
C ARG A 780 34.10 34.13 -6.14
N ASN A 781 33.49 35.03 -6.92
CA ASN A 781 34.19 36.17 -7.54
C ASN A 781 34.35 37.38 -6.61
N ILE A 782 33.82 37.34 -5.39
CA ILE A 782 34.05 38.41 -4.39
C ILE A 782 35.52 38.30 -3.92
N PRO A 783 36.35 39.35 -4.05
CA PRO A 783 37.79 39.31 -3.76
C PRO A 783 38.08 39.38 -2.25
N VAL A 784 37.50 38.46 -1.49
CA VAL A 784 37.63 38.31 -0.03
C VAL A 784 37.98 36.85 0.24
N GLU A 785 38.88 36.62 1.20
CA GLU A 785 39.23 35.27 1.62
C GLU A 785 37.97 34.47 2.01
N GLN A 786 37.88 33.21 1.59
CA GLN A 786 36.68 32.40 1.72
C GLN A 786 36.18 32.27 3.17
N GLN A 787 37.10 32.10 4.14
CA GLN A 787 36.77 32.02 5.57
C GLN A 787 36.18 33.34 6.09
N LEU A 788 36.79 34.47 5.73
CA LEU A 788 36.31 35.80 6.10
C LEU A 788 34.93 36.09 5.46
N LEU A 789 34.79 35.76 4.17
CA LEU A 789 33.55 35.94 3.42
C LEU A 789 32.40 35.11 4.01
N ALA A 790 32.65 33.86 4.37
CA ALA A 790 31.68 32.98 5.03
C ALA A 790 31.14 33.62 6.31
N ASN A 791 32.03 34.15 7.17
CA ASN A 791 31.66 34.79 8.43
C ASN A 791 30.85 36.08 8.24
N TYR A 792 31.14 36.88 7.22
CA TYR A 792 30.28 38.01 6.84
C TYR A 792 28.90 37.56 6.34
N PHE A 793 28.83 36.50 5.52
CA PHE A 793 27.56 35.93 5.07
C PHE A 793 26.72 35.42 6.24
N ILE A 794 27.33 34.70 7.18
CA ILE A 794 26.67 34.21 8.39
C ILE A 794 26.14 35.38 9.21
N LYS A 795 26.98 36.39 9.50
CA LYS A 795 26.58 37.60 10.26
C LYS A 795 25.40 38.32 9.64
N VAL A 796 25.38 38.47 8.31
CA VAL A 796 24.27 39.11 7.61
C VAL A 796 23.03 38.21 7.63
N SER A 797 23.14 36.96 7.17
CA SER A 797 22.01 36.02 7.06
C SER A 797 21.35 35.66 8.39
N TYR A 798 22.09 35.68 9.50
CA TYR A 798 21.58 35.36 10.84
C TYR A 798 21.16 36.58 11.67
N ARG A 799 21.21 37.80 11.08
CA ARG A 799 20.78 39.03 11.75
C ARG A 799 19.31 38.98 12.19
N THR A 800 18.46 38.27 11.44
CA THR A 800 17.07 38.02 11.82
C THR A 800 16.68 36.57 11.53
N VAL A 801 15.74 36.04 12.32
CA VAL A 801 15.16 34.69 12.12
C VAL A 801 14.45 34.58 10.76
N MET A 802 13.87 35.68 10.25
CA MET A 802 13.05 35.72 9.04
C MET A 802 13.84 35.75 7.72
N GLU A 803 15.14 36.06 7.76
CA GLU A 803 15.97 36.05 6.55
C GLU A 803 16.17 34.62 6.03
N ASP A 804 16.37 34.47 4.71
CA ASP A 804 16.67 33.16 4.13
C ASP A 804 18.15 32.81 4.38
N LYS A 805 18.45 31.56 4.73
CA LYS A 805 19.82 31.08 4.92
C LYS A 805 20.20 29.94 3.96
N ILE A 806 19.36 29.62 2.98
CA ILE A 806 19.59 28.53 2.01
C ILE A 806 20.88 28.79 1.24
N LEU A 807 21.06 30.00 0.71
CA LEU A 807 22.25 30.34 -0.06
C LEU A 807 23.52 30.26 0.81
N CYS A 808 23.48 30.83 2.02
CA CYS A 808 24.60 30.79 2.96
C CYS A 808 25.04 29.35 3.28
N TRP A 809 24.10 28.47 3.65
CA TRP A 809 24.38 27.05 3.89
C TRP A 809 24.84 26.28 2.66
N SER A 810 24.32 26.63 1.47
CA SER A 810 24.69 25.96 0.24
C SER A 810 26.14 26.23 -0.17
N VAL A 811 26.64 27.44 0.08
CA VAL A 811 28.00 27.85 -0.31
C VAL A 811 29.00 27.57 0.80
N PHE A 812 28.66 27.93 2.04
CA PHE A 812 29.60 27.96 3.17
C PHE A 812 29.35 26.87 4.21
N GLY A 813 28.50 25.89 3.93
CA GLY A 813 28.10 24.91 4.93
C GLY A 813 29.26 24.11 5.55
N ASP A 814 30.38 23.91 4.84
CA ASP A 814 31.54 23.21 5.43
C ASP A 814 32.26 24.08 6.46
N ILE A 815 32.52 25.35 6.12
CA ILE A 815 33.09 26.35 7.04
C ILE A 815 32.18 26.56 8.26
N MET A 816 30.85 26.61 8.04
CA MET A 816 29.87 26.72 9.13
C MET A 816 29.95 25.54 10.09
N LEU A 817 30.15 24.32 9.59
CA LEU A 817 30.32 23.12 10.42
C LEU A 817 31.65 23.12 11.17
N GLU A 818 32.73 23.63 10.56
CA GLU A 818 34.02 23.80 11.24
C GLU A 818 33.93 24.82 12.37
N ASN A 819 33.33 25.98 12.13
CA ASN A 819 33.09 26.99 13.16
C ASN A 819 32.22 26.43 14.29
N LEU A 820 31.15 25.71 13.94
CA LEU A 820 30.27 25.05 14.92
C LEU A 820 31.03 24.06 15.81
N LYS A 821 31.93 23.25 15.24
CA LYS A 821 32.77 22.33 16.01
C LYS A 821 33.71 23.07 16.95
N ARG A 822 34.34 24.17 16.51
CA ARG A 822 35.21 25.01 17.36
C ARG A 822 34.44 25.66 18.51
N ASN A 823 33.21 26.10 18.24
CA ASN A 823 32.35 26.80 19.20
C ASN A 823 31.52 25.86 20.08
N THR A 824 31.65 24.55 19.94
CA THR A 824 30.92 23.56 20.74
C THR A 824 31.90 22.89 21.71
N PRO A 825 31.86 23.21 23.02
CA PRO A 825 32.91 22.84 23.99
C PRO A 825 33.06 21.33 24.21
N ASP A 826 31.96 20.57 24.12
CA ASP A 826 31.94 19.12 24.28
C ASP A 826 30.98 18.53 23.22
N GLY A 827 31.52 17.83 22.22
CA GLY A 827 30.70 17.13 21.25
C GLY A 827 30.02 15.94 21.91
N ARG A 828 28.73 16.05 22.21
CA ARG A 828 27.94 14.92 22.74
C ARG A 828 27.53 14.02 21.60
N ARG A 829 27.98 12.77 21.62
CA ARG A 829 27.45 11.76 20.70
C ARG A 829 26.11 11.31 21.23
N SER A 830 25.14 11.04 20.36
CA SER A 830 23.87 10.46 20.81
C SER A 830 23.56 9.18 20.06
N THR A 831 23.18 8.14 20.79
CA THR A 831 22.78 6.87 20.18
C THR A 831 21.37 6.51 20.61
N ILE A 832 20.54 6.06 19.65
CA ILE A 832 19.18 5.63 19.94
C ILE A 832 19.13 4.11 19.96
N ILE A 833 18.95 3.55 21.15
CA ILE A 833 18.81 2.11 21.34
C ILE A 833 17.37 1.74 21.73
N LYS A 834 16.95 0.51 21.44
CA LYS A 834 15.67 -0.02 21.96
C LYS A 834 15.77 -0.13 23.49
N ALA A 835 14.67 0.17 24.17
CA ALA A 835 14.56 0.10 25.63
C ALA A 835 13.23 -0.53 26.03
N ASP A 836 13.16 -1.05 27.25
CA ASP A 836 11.91 -1.48 27.86
C ASP A 836 11.07 -0.26 28.29
N PRO A 837 9.73 -0.30 28.16
CA PRO A 837 8.83 0.78 28.59
C PRO A 837 8.98 1.19 30.06
N THR A 838 9.46 0.31 30.93
CA THR A 838 9.62 0.57 32.37
C THR A 838 10.92 1.28 32.72
N GLU A 839 11.84 1.39 31.77
CA GLU A 839 13.13 2.02 32.01
C GLU A 839 13.01 3.55 32.12
N GLU A 840 13.69 4.14 33.11
CA GLU A 840 13.76 5.60 33.27
C GLU A 840 14.39 6.26 32.05
N GLY A 841 13.76 7.34 31.55
CA GLY A 841 14.21 8.04 30.34
C GLY A 841 13.83 7.35 29.02
N ALA A 842 12.94 6.35 29.03
CA ALA A 842 12.42 5.74 27.81
C ALA A 842 11.45 6.68 27.07
N TYR A 843 11.68 6.84 25.77
CA TYR A 843 10.83 7.57 24.85
C TYR A 843 9.99 6.62 24.00
N GLU A 844 8.70 6.89 23.91
CA GLU A 844 7.79 6.18 23.03
C GLU A 844 7.83 6.77 21.60
N PHE A 845 7.92 5.91 20.59
CA PHE A 845 7.78 6.27 19.18
C PHE A 845 7.09 5.13 18.41
N LEU A 846 5.88 5.40 17.92
CA LEU A 846 4.98 4.46 17.23
C LEU A 846 4.73 3.15 18.01
N GLY A 847 4.57 3.28 19.32
CA GLY A 847 4.31 2.28 20.34
C GLY A 847 5.51 1.38 20.65
N LYS A 848 6.71 1.80 20.26
CA LYS A 848 7.97 1.17 20.66
C LYS A 848 8.76 2.13 21.55
N TYR A 849 9.55 1.58 22.46
CA TYR A 849 10.29 2.34 23.46
C TYR A 849 11.78 2.33 23.14
N TYR A 850 12.42 3.47 23.40
CA TYR A 850 13.81 3.71 23.06
C TYR A 850 14.47 4.61 24.09
N LYS A 851 15.79 4.50 24.23
CA LYS A 851 16.60 5.45 25.00
C LYS A 851 17.50 6.24 24.07
N LEU A 852 17.60 7.53 24.38
CA LEU A 852 18.64 8.39 23.82
C LEU A 852 19.80 8.39 24.81
N ILE A 853 20.90 7.74 24.43
CA ILE A 853 22.14 7.73 25.23
C ILE A 853 23.00 8.88 24.73
N GLU A 854 23.41 9.78 25.62
CA GLU A 854 24.41 10.81 25.32
C GLU A 854 25.77 10.37 25.87
N GLU A 855 26.79 10.37 25.03
CA GLU A 855 28.20 10.07 25.36
C GLU A 855 29.09 11.30 25.21
#